data_AF-V6U5L0-F1
#
_entry.id   AF-V6U5L0-F1
#
_cell.length_a   1.000
_cell.length_b   1.000
_cell.length_c   1.000
_cell.angle_alpha   90.00
_cell.angle_beta   90.00
_cell.angle_gamma   90.00
#
_symmetry.space_group_name_H-M   'P 1'
#
loop_
_entity.id
_entity.type
_entity.pdbx_description
1 polymer ?
#
loop_
_entity_poly.entity_id
_entity_poly.type
_entity_poly.pdbx_seq_one_letter_code
_entity_poly.pdbx_strand_id
1 'polypeptide(L)'
;MVTYRNRRVQAGMCAHIPATAHVGPQFEAHRTDSGGLVALAHLSSDMDLHSSLGGCYDARAAPGSGVCREARDGACVGYAEEVRPERAGTGETRNSRAACTPTSGGSAGTCEQCEATIGGTAYCSKCNEPNTYAPVDGVCEDVETKQDKKALCTAHSKGICTQCGSTSFLYKGGCYQPGDGKPGQSLCVLAAKGVCTQAADGYFIPTGAANTDQSVVACDDEAGVAVGGSTYKGIANCQECAAPDAAPGARTDKVATCTRCVDPKYLKGNECVENADACGDGYAAKEDSKNGNRCIKCDDADNGGIADCAQCTATASPTRSGAPLVTCSQCNGKKVQPDRKGCIDTCPDNSSDNSGVCECASGYVPDAAGTGCTQDTAPQCKTPGCKACTNPAEDNEACTECNENKYLTPTNQCVDTCSKLGNYYGADDKTCKECTVANCAECNTDGSCQTCTTGFYPDVKECKACDSSCKSCSGATAEDCTACPAGKALKYGNDNAKGTCGEGCTIGTGSGACKTCDLTVEGTAYCSACSVDTEYPQNGVCAPKTTRTATCSDGSISGGVCNTCSAGYFRMNGGCYETTRYPGKSVCTTVASSGGTCQTAAPGYNVNGGNLVTCPGGCKTCSAADACSDCADGYVKLNNAQTCSKCDASCLTCETEATKCKVCASGYYKSTSGSGACTSCESNSGGITGVRGCASCAPSTGSTGPVLCYLMKDSTTGGNDPNLSSGAIAGISVAVIAVVGDLVDSDRNVGTCIADASDRERCRCAALSAEVGLRRPSVQIRAYASCRRPRNGGSDDMAPVSSNLQRAVCSASRRQDHFVDAE
;
A
#
# COMPACT_ATOMS: atom_id res chain seq x y z
N MET A 1 -47.75 51.50 -18.20
CA MET A 1 -49.03 52.10 -17.75
C MET A 1 -50.04 50.96 -17.53
N VAL A 2 -50.57 50.87 -16.31
CA VAL A 2 -51.96 50.46 -15.98
C VAL A 2 -52.35 49.01 -16.37
N THR A 3 -52.07 48.01 -15.50
CA THR A 3 -52.98 47.34 -14.53
C THR A 3 -54.18 46.57 -15.11
N TYR A 4 -54.37 45.28 -14.74
CA TYR A 4 -55.48 44.83 -13.86
C TYR A 4 -55.52 43.30 -13.55
N ARG A 5 -55.69 42.98 -12.25
CA ARG A 5 -56.43 41.87 -11.55
C ARG A 5 -56.05 40.39 -11.78
N ASN A 6 -55.63 39.62 -10.76
CA ASN A 6 -56.23 39.14 -9.48
C ASN A 6 -56.82 37.71 -9.55
N ARG A 7 -56.19 36.73 -8.88
CA ARG A 7 -56.65 35.98 -7.66
C ARG A 7 -55.67 34.81 -7.41
N ARG A 8 -54.93 34.81 -6.29
CA ARG A 8 -55.13 34.06 -5.02
C ARG A 8 -55.36 32.55 -5.26
N VAL A 9 -54.58 31.64 -4.69
CA VAL A 9 -54.50 31.36 -3.23
C VAL A 9 -53.12 30.83 -2.81
N GLN A 10 -52.62 31.45 -1.73
CA GLN A 10 -51.72 31.07 -0.62
C GLN A 10 -50.53 30.12 -0.90
N ALA A 11 -49.28 30.59 -0.81
CA ALA A 11 -48.52 31.17 0.34
C ALA A 11 -47.87 30.08 1.20
N GLY A 12 -46.60 30.17 1.57
CA GLY A 12 -45.56 31.20 1.37
C GLY A 12 -44.28 30.64 2.02
N MET A 13 -43.15 30.67 1.32
CA MET A 13 -42.14 31.75 1.33
C MET A 13 -41.35 31.81 2.65
N CYS A 14 -40.05 31.45 2.64
CA CYS A 14 -38.90 32.30 2.24
C CYS A 14 -38.54 33.31 3.34
N ALA A 15 -37.31 33.76 3.58
CA ALA A 15 -35.95 33.45 3.16
C ALA A 15 -35.06 34.53 3.83
N HIS A 16 -33.74 34.34 3.72
CA HIS A 16 -32.67 35.37 3.72
C HIS A 16 -32.18 36.03 5.05
N ILE A 17 -30.94 35.67 5.43
CA ILE A 17 -29.66 36.45 5.35
C ILE A 17 -29.77 37.97 5.68
N PRO A 18 -28.88 38.63 6.48
CA PRO A 18 -27.39 38.64 6.34
C PRO A 18 -26.51 38.75 7.62
N ALA A 19 -25.20 38.72 7.36
CA ALA A 19 -24.00 38.85 8.21
C ALA A 19 -23.85 40.16 9.03
N THR A 20 -23.06 40.13 10.12
CA THR A 20 -21.81 40.91 10.34
C THR A 20 -21.22 40.79 11.76
N ALA A 21 -19.91 40.50 11.82
CA ALA A 21 -18.82 41.09 12.60
C ALA A 21 -18.89 41.46 14.12
N HIS A 22 -17.82 41.02 14.80
CA HIS A 22 -16.88 41.77 15.67
C HIS A 22 -17.05 41.89 17.22
N VAL A 23 -15.87 41.80 17.85
CA VAL A 23 -15.35 42.32 19.15
C VAL A 23 -15.52 41.46 20.43
N GLY A 24 -14.38 41.10 21.05
CA GLY A 24 -14.27 40.74 22.49
C GLY A 24 -14.55 41.94 23.41
N PRO A 25 -14.46 41.86 24.75
CA PRO A 25 -13.17 42.03 25.45
C PRO A 25 -13.11 41.30 26.84
N GLN A 26 -11.93 40.88 27.33
CA GLN A 26 -11.01 41.52 28.30
C GLN A 26 -11.25 41.29 29.81
N PHE A 27 -10.09 41.28 30.51
CA PHE A 27 -9.83 41.72 31.90
C PHE A 27 -10.23 40.76 33.04
N GLU A 28 -9.51 40.61 34.16
CA GLU A 28 -8.36 41.29 34.80
C GLU A 28 -7.90 40.32 35.94
N ALA A 29 -6.62 39.95 36.04
CA ALA A 29 -5.66 40.38 37.07
C ALA A 29 -6.10 40.38 38.56
N HIS A 30 -5.37 39.65 39.42
CA HIS A 30 -4.81 40.07 40.73
C HIS A 30 -4.10 38.84 41.39
N ARG A 31 -2.75 38.79 41.43
CA ARG A 31 -1.80 39.23 42.49
C ARG A 31 -1.99 38.62 43.88
N THR A 32 -0.88 38.05 44.38
CA THR A 32 -0.23 38.06 45.72
C THR A 32 0.05 36.65 46.24
N ASP A 33 1.15 36.30 46.90
CA ASP A 33 2.50 36.85 47.09
C ASP A 33 3.27 35.79 47.92
N SER A 34 4.61 35.78 47.82
CA SER A 34 5.58 35.46 48.89
C SER A 34 5.81 34.03 49.42
N GLY A 35 7.10 33.63 49.43
CA GLY A 35 7.69 32.76 50.48
C GLY A 35 8.75 31.74 50.02
N GLY A 36 10.02 32.15 49.94
CA GLY A 36 11.16 31.26 49.63
C GLY A 36 11.97 30.79 50.85
N LEU A 37 12.93 29.86 50.62
CA LEU A 37 14.23 29.58 51.30
C LEU A 37 14.63 28.10 51.01
N VAL A 38 15.59 27.78 50.12
CA VAL A 38 17.08 27.74 50.21
C VAL A 38 17.67 26.53 50.96
N ALA A 39 18.40 25.66 50.23
CA ALA A 39 19.71 25.02 50.55
C ALA A 39 20.10 24.08 49.36
N LEU A 40 21.11 24.32 48.49
CA LEU A 40 22.58 24.13 48.60
C LEU A 40 22.99 22.77 49.20
N ALA A 41 24.01 22.01 48.77
CA ALA A 41 24.75 21.71 47.53
C ALA A 41 25.83 20.66 47.91
N HIS A 42 26.43 19.98 46.90
CA HIS A 42 27.70 19.20 46.90
C HIS A 42 27.69 17.73 47.36
N LEU A 43 28.51 16.78 46.88
CA LEU A 43 29.43 16.57 45.72
C LEU A 43 29.94 15.10 45.81
N SER A 44 30.09 14.45 44.65
CA SER A 44 31.20 13.57 44.20
C SER A 44 31.69 12.28 44.93
N SER A 45 31.93 11.26 44.09
CA SER A 45 33.16 10.41 43.98
C SER A 45 33.15 8.91 44.39
N ASP A 46 33.36 8.09 43.34
CA ASP A 46 34.31 6.95 43.16
C ASP A 46 34.15 5.59 43.87
N MET A 47 34.16 4.50 43.06
CA MET A 47 35.09 3.35 43.21
C MET A 47 35.00 2.30 42.06
N ASP A 48 36.18 1.88 41.62
CA ASP A 48 36.54 0.95 40.53
C ASP A 48 36.53 -0.56 40.84
N LEU A 49 36.47 -1.33 39.74
CA LEU A 49 36.80 -2.74 39.37
C LEU A 49 37.45 -3.75 40.36
N HIS A 50 37.01 -5.03 40.25
CA HIS A 50 37.80 -6.20 39.76
C HIS A 50 37.01 -7.52 39.60
N SER A 51 37.66 -8.52 38.98
CA SER A 51 37.15 -9.62 38.13
C SER A 51 37.15 -11.05 38.73
N SER A 52 36.26 -11.91 38.18
CA SER A 52 36.29 -13.36 37.85
C SER A 52 36.98 -14.45 38.71
N LEU A 53 36.23 -15.54 38.97
CA LEU A 53 36.52 -17.02 38.96
C LEU A 53 35.43 -17.70 39.83
N GLY A 54 34.78 -18.84 39.57
CA GLY A 54 34.93 -19.98 38.66
C GLY A 54 34.42 -21.23 39.42
N GLY A 55 33.57 -22.06 38.83
CA GLY A 55 33.10 -23.31 39.46
C GLY A 55 32.04 -24.09 38.66
N CYS A 56 32.50 -25.16 37.98
CA CYS A 56 31.78 -26.20 37.21
C CYS A 56 30.78 -27.01 38.09
N TYR A 57 29.82 -27.83 37.61
CA TYR A 57 29.83 -29.06 36.78
C TYR A 57 28.36 -29.54 36.57
N ASP A 58 27.94 -30.48 35.70
CA ASP A 58 28.38 -31.06 34.42
C ASP A 58 27.29 -32.08 33.93
N ALA A 59 27.23 -32.29 32.61
CA ALA A 59 26.79 -33.45 31.82
C ALA A 59 25.40 -34.13 31.99
N ARG A 60 24.61 -34.18 30.90
CA ARG A 60 24.65 -35.26 29.86
C ARG A 60 23.74 -34.97 28.66
N ALA A 61 24.12 -35.53 27.52
CA ALA A 61 23.84 -35.07 26.15
C ALA A 61 22.71 -35.80 25.36
N ALA A 62 22.22 -35.08 24.35
CA ALA A 62 21.61 -35.34 23.01
C ALA A 62 21.56 -36.78 22.39
N PRO A 63 20.93 -37.06 21.19
CA PRO A 63 20.31 -36.17 20.17
C PRO A 63 19.03 -36.69 19.42
N GLY A 64 18.36 -35.82 18.61
CA GLY A 64 17.80 -36.25 17.30
C GLY A 64 16.49 -35.65 16.75
N SER A 65 16.63 -34.72 15.79
CA SER A 65 15.70 -34.29 14.70
C SER A 65 14.35 -33.65 15.07
N GLY A 66 13.89 -32.53 14.51
CA GLY A 66 14.44 -31.60 13.51
C GLY A 66 13.39 -31.18 12.49
N VAL A 67 12.86 -29.96 12.59
CA VAL A 67 12.56 -29.08 11.45
C VAL A 67 12.43 -27.63 11.92
N CYS A 68 13.32 -26.77 11.42
CA CYS A 68 13.21 -25.32 11.47
C CYS A 68 12.68 -24.81 10.12
N ARG A 69 11.69 -23.91 10.15
CA ARG A 69 11.45 -22.92 9.09
C ARG A 69 11.11 -21.57 9.73
N GLU A 70 12.09 -20.66 9.61
CA GLU A 70 12.10 -19.19 9.59
C GLU A 70 11.01 -18.40 10.36
N ALA A 71 11.42 -17.84 11.50
CA ALA A 71 10.82 -16.69 12.14
C ALA A 71 11.57 -15.41 11.70
N ARG A 72 10.83 -14.34 11.38
CA ARG A 72 11.39 -12.98 11.31
C ARG A 72 11.34 -12.34 12.69
N ASP A 73 12.51 -11.87 13.12
CA ASP A 73 12.81 -10.90 14.18
C ASP A 73 12.52 -11.31 15.64
N GLY A 74 13.29 -12.30 16.11
CA GLY A 74 13.35 -12.69 17.50
C GLY A 74 13.73 -11.56 18.47
N ALA A 75 12.81 -11.29 19.41
CA ALA A 75 13.10 -11.17 20.83
C ALA A 75 11.89 -11.74 21.61
N CYS A 76 12.07 -12.89 22.28
CA CYS A 76 11.08 -13.39 23.24
C CYS A 76 11.20 -12.56 24.53
N VAL A 77 10.20 -11.73 24.82
CA VAL A 77 10.04 -11.10 26.14
C VAL A 77 8.82 -11.74 26.79
N GLY A 78 9.02 -12.36 27.96
CA GLY A 78 7.93 -12.87 28.78
C GLY A 78 7.09 -11.71 29.30
N TYR A 79 5.78 -11.75 29.06
CA TYR A 79 4.82 -10.87 29.70
C TYR A 79 4.75 -11.21 31.20
N ALA A 80 5.36 -10.37 32.02
CA ALA A 80 5.08 -10.28 33.45
C ALA A 80 4.64 -8.83 33.74
N GLU A 81 3.36 -8.66 34.03
CA GLU A 81 2.80 -7.42 34.55
C GLU A 81 3.24 -7.25 36.01
N GLU A 82 4.18 -6.35 36.28
CA GLU A 82 4.46 -5.85 37.62
C GLU A 82 3.83 -4.46 37.79
N VAL A 83 2.83 -4.39 38.67
CA VAL A 83 2.18 -3.16 39.12
C VAL A 83 3.01 -2.54 40.24
N ARG A 84 3.41 -1.27 40.11
CA ARG A 84 3.81 -0.46 41.28
C ARG A 84 3.25 0.97 41.18
N PRO A 85 2.70 1.53 42.27
CA PRO A 85 1.88 2.74 42.22
C PRO A 85 2.73 4.00 42.50
N GLU A 86 2.42 5.11 41.84
CA GLU A 86 2.90 6.44 42.25
C GLU A 86 1.75 7.41 42.54
N ARG A 87 2.04 8.29 43.48
CA ARG A 87 1.16 8.97 44.42
C ARG A 87 0.68 10.31 43.87
N ALA A 88 -0.61 10.59 44.06
CA ALA A 88 -1.30 11.79 43.60
C ALA A 88 -0.75 13.10 44.21
N GLY A 89 -0.66 14.13 43.37
CA GLY A 89 -0.62 15.55 43.73
C GLY A 89 -1.78 16.29 43.05
N THR A 90 -2.55 17.04 43.83
CA THR A 90 -3.85 17.64 43.49
C THR A 90 -3.75 18.95 42.70
N GLY A 91 -4.51 19.08 41.60
CA GLY A 91 -4.75 20.34 40.88
C GLY A 91 -5.40 20.10 39.51
N GLU A 92 -6.59 20.65 39.29
CA GLU A 92 -7.61 20.20 38.32
C GLU A 92 -7.46 20.77 36.90
N THR A 93 -7.59 19.92 35.86
CA THR A 93 -8.30 20.19 34.59
C THR A 93 -8.54 18.85 33.86
N ARG A 94 -9.72 18.26 34.01
CA ARG A 94 -10.11 17.00 33.35
C ARG A 94 -10.54 17.25 31.91
N ASN A 95 -9.68 16.93 30.93
CA ASN A 95 -10.07 16.16 29.75
C ASN A 95 -8.85 15.67 28.94
N SER A 96 -8.55 14.38 29.07
CA SER A 96 -8.02 13.55 27.99
C SER A 96 -8.15 12.06 28.35
N ARG A 97 -9.25 11.46 27.89
CA ARG A 97 -9.40 10.03 27.52
C ARG A 97 -8.79 8.96 28.45
N ALA A 98 -8.94 9.11 29.77
CA ALA A 98 -8.67 8.00 30.69
C ALA A 98 -9.76 6.92 30.52
N ALA A 99 -9.36 5.66 30.46
CA ALA A 99 -10.28 4.53 30.63
C ALA A 99 -11.06 4.72 31.94
N CYS A 100 -12.35 4.37 31.92
CA CYS A 100 -13.22 4.53 33.07
C CYS A 100 -12.65 3.80 34.30
N THR A 101 -12.56 4.51 35.43
CA THR A 101 -12.18 3.94 36.73
C THR A 101 -13.38 3.97 37.68
N PRO A 102 -13.88 2.81 38.15
CA PRO A 102 -15.04 2.78 39.03
C PRO A 102 -14.67 3.35 40.40
N THR A 103 -15.51 4.24 40.92
CA THR A 103 -15.36 4.84 42.25
C THR A 103 -16.64 4.58 43.04
N SER A 104 -16.67 3.55 43.88
CA SER A 104 -17.88 3.23 44.66
C SER A 104 -18.21 4.34 45.66
N GLY A 105 -19.43 4.89 45.58
CA GLY A 105 -19.88 5.97 46.48
C GLY A 105 -19.17 7.31 46.24
N GLY A 106 -18.65 7.51 45.03
CA GLY A 106 -18.01 8.77 44.64
C GLY A 106 -18.98 9.95 44.52
N SER A 107 -18.43 11.16 44.38
CA SER A 107 -19.21 12.38 44.22
C SER A 107 -20.04 12.40 42.91
N ALA A 108 -21.00 13.30 42.81
CA ALA A 108 -21.75 13.57 41.59
C ALA A 108 -20.80 13.78 40.38
N GLY A 109 -21.16 13.19 39.23
CA GLY A 109 -20.31 13.17 38.02
C GLY A 109 -19.18 12.14 38.01
N THR A 110 -19.04 11.30 39.05
CA THR A 110 -18.11 10.15 39.03
C THR A 110 -18.84 8.86 38.66
N CYS A 111 -18.08 7.91 38.10
CA CYS A 111 -18.62 6.65 37.65
C CYS A 111 -18.61 5.59 38.76
N GLU A 112 -19.71 4.88 38.93
CA GLU A 112 -19.85 3.75 39.86
C GLU A 112 -19.41 2.43 39.20
N GLN A 113 -19.79 2.20 37.93
CA GLN A 113 -19.50 0.97 37.18
C GLN A 113 -19.02 1.27 35.75
N CYS A 114 -18.01 0.54 35.30
CA CYS A 114 -17.34 0.74 34.01
C CYS A 114 -17.50 -0.48 33.08
N GLU A 115 -18.74 -0.95 32.89
CA GLU A 115 -19.01 -2.23 32.19
C GLU A 115 -19.23 -2.05 30.68
N ALA A 116 -19.27 -0.81 30.18
CA ALA A 116 -19.45 -0.53 28.76
C ALA A 116 -18.09 -0.54 28.04
N THR A 117 -17.63 -1.71 27.61
CA THR A 117 -16.41 -1.81 26.80
C THR A 117 -16.71 -1.53 25.33
N ILE A 118 -16.04 -0.55 24.75
CA ILE A 118 -16.22 -0.13 23.35
C ILE A 118 -14.84 0.09 22.72
N GLY A 119 -14.52 -0.64 21.65
CA GLY A 119 -13.20 -0.55 21.00
C GLY A 119 -12.02 -0.84 21.95
N GLY A 120 -12.20 -1.77 22.89
CA GLY A 120 -11.21 -2.10 23.92
C GLY A 120 -11.07 -1.10 25.07
N THR A 121 -11.83 0.00 25.07
CA THR A 121 -11.83 0.99 26.16
C THR A 121 -13.06 0.80 27.05
N ALA A 122 -12.86 0.77 28.37
CA ALA A 122 -13.96 0.75 29.33
C ALA A 122 -14.56 2.15 29.51
N TYR A 123 -15.88 2.25 29.40
CA TYR A 123 -16.67 3.47 29.59
C TYR A 123 -17.64 3.32 30.76
N CYS A 124 -18.11 4.46 31.27
CA CYS A 124 -19.05 4.44 32.38
C CYS A 124 -20.40 3.86 31.95
N SER A 125 -20.88 2.85 32.68
CA SER A 125 -22.20 2.24 32.53
C SER A 125 -23.19 2.65 33.62
N LYS A 126 -22.69 3.18 34.76
CA LYS A 126 -23.53 3.66 35.87
C LYS A 126 -22.85 4.78 36.67
N CYS A 127 -23.58 5.83 36.98
CA CYS A 127 -23.12 6.98 37.75
C CYS A 127 -23.45 6.87 39.25
N ASN A 128 -22.56 7.41 40.09
CA ASN A 128 -22.75 7.37 41.55
C ASN A 128 -23.91 8.24 42.05
N GLU A 129 -24.25 9.33 41.36
CA GLU A 129 -25.40 10.18 41.71
C GLU A 129 -26.65 9.68 40.97
N PRO A 130 -27.58 8.99 41.65
CA PRO A 130 -28.60 8.20 40.98
C PRO A 130 -29.77 9.01 40.41
N ASN A 131 -29.95 10.25 40.88
CA ASN A 131 -31.16 11.03 40.65
C ASN A 131 -31.04 12.10 39.56
N THR A 132 -29.83 12.53 39.22
CA THR A 132 -29.63 13.61 38.23
C THR A 132 -28.55 13.31 37.21
N TYR A 133 -27.74 12.26 37.41
CA TYR A 133 -26.66 11.89 36.52
C TYR A 133 -26.93 10.56 35.81
N ALA A 134 -26.52 10.49 34.55
CA ALA A 134 -26.51 9.26 33.76
C ALA A 134 -25.34 9.27 32.75
N PRO A 135 -24.91 8.09 32.26
CA PRO A 135 -23.86 8.03 31.26
C PRO A 135 -24.32 8.56 29.89
N VAL A 136 -23.60 9.54 29.37
CA VAL A 136 -23.74 10.08 28.02
C VAL A 136 -22.37 10.04 27.35
N ASP A 137 -22.27 9.33 26.21
CA ASP A 137 -20.99 9.03 25.55
C ASP A 137 -19.94 8.45 26.53
N GLY A 138 -20.38 7.62 27.48
CA GLY A 138 -19.52 6.96 28.44
C GLY A 138 -19.01 7.83 29.60
N VAL A 139 -19.53 9.06 29.75
CA VAL A 139 -19.20 9.99 30.84
C VAL A 139 -20.45 10.28 31.67
N CYS A 140 -20.30 10.35 32.99
CA CYS A 140 -21.39 10.75 33.88
C CYS A 140 -21.71 12.24 33.75
N GLU A 141 -22.87 12.53 33.17
CA GLU A 141 -23.33 13.88 32.91
C GLU A 141 -24.62 14.16 33.67
N ASP A 142 -24.80 15.43 34.08
CA ASP A 142 -26.07 15.90 34.64
C ASP A 142 -27.09 15.98 33.51
N VAL A 143 -28.09 15.11 33.56
CA VAL A 143 -29.11 14.92 32.53
C VAL A 143 -30.46 15.53 32.93
N GLU A 144 -30.51 16.24 34.07
CA GLU A 144 -31.71 16.98 34.50
C GLU A 144 -31.56 18.49 34.25
N THR A 145 -30.39 19.05 34.59
CA THR A 145 -30.16 20.49 34.52
C THR A 145 -29.56 20.92 33.18
N LYS A 146 -28.73 20.08 32.55
CA LYS A 146 -28.12 20.37 31.24
C LYS A 146 -29.02 19.86 30.11
N GLN A 147 -29.70 20.79 29.43
CA GLN A 147 -30.69 20.48 28.40
C GLN A 147 -30.12 19.68 27.21
N ASP A 148 -28.87 19.92 26.83
CA ASP A 148 -28.19 19.17 25.77
C ASP A 148 -27.98 17.70 26.15
N LYS A 149 -27.67 17.42 27.43
CA LYS A 149 -27.51 16.05 27.95
C LYS A 149 -28.85 15.36 28.15
N LYS A 150 -29.85 16.10 28.65
CA LYS A 150 -31.25 15.64 28.76
C LYS A 150 -31.86 15.28 27.41
N ALA A 151 -31.49 16.00 26.34
CA ALA A 151 -31.92 15.66 24.99
C ALA A 151 -31.35 14.33 24.49
N LEU A 152 -30.16 13.93 24.97
CA LEU A 152 -29.52 12.65 24.62
C LEU A 152 -30.00 11.50 25.53
N CYS A 153 -30.15 11.75 26.82
CA CYS A 153 -30.74 10.84 27.81
C CYS A 153 -32.06 11.41 28.32
N THR A 154 -33.16 10.99 27.69
CA THR A 154 -34.50 11.55 27.92
C THR A 154 -35.19 11.03 29.19
N ALA A 155 -34.76 9.87 29.69
CA ALA A 155 -35.18 9.34 30.98
C ALA A 155 -34.04 8.55 31.61
N HIS A 156 -33.85 8.71 32.92
CA HIS A 156 -32.86 7.99 33.71
C HIS A 156 -33.46 7.47 35.02
N SER A 157 -32.79 6.51 35.64
CA SER A 157 -33.14 6.01 36.97
C SER A 157 -31.93 5.32 37.55
N LYS A 158 -31.66 5.49 38.86
CA LYS A 158 -30.57 4.79 39.57
C LYS A 158 -29.19 4.98 38.91
N GLY A 159 -28.92 6.17 38.38
CA GLY A 159 -27.63 6.52 37.81
C GLY A 159 -27.35 5.93 36.43
N ILE A 160 -28.35 5.32 35.77
CA ILE A 160 -28.28 4.84 34.39
C ILE A 160 -29.27 5.58 33.51
N CYS A 161 -28.97 5.70 32.23
CA CYS A 161 -29.97 6.11 31.26
C CYS A 161 -30.90 4.94 30.92
N THR A 162 -32.19 5.21 30.89
CA THR A 162 -33.25 4.23 30.60
C THR A 162 -34.00 4.52 29.29
N GLN A 163 -33.83 5.72 28.72
CA GLN A 163 -34.42 6.07 27.43
C GLN A 163 -33.58 7.11 26.70
N CYS A 164 -33.18 6.80 25.45
CA CYS A 164 -32.37 7.70 24.64
C CYS A 164 -33.19 8.59 23.69
N GLY A 165 -32.65 9.77 23.41
CA GLY A 165 -33.21 10.75 22.48
C GLY A 165 -32.91 10.44 21.01
N SER A 166 -33.45 11.26 20.09
CA SER A 166 -33.50 10.91 18.67
C SER A 166 -32.16 10.74 17.96
N THR A 167 -31.07 11.30 18.49
CA THR A 167 -29.71 11.28 17.91
C THR A 167 -28.74 10.40 18.68
N SER A 168 -29.22 9.68 19.70
CA SER A 168 -28.46 8.74 20.50
C SER A 168 -29.14 7.37 20.49
N PHE A 169 -28.46 6.36 21.02
CA PHE A 169 -28.99 5.01 21.19
C PHE A 169 -28.52 4.41 22.52
N LEU A 170 -29.29 3.47 23.06
CA LEU A 170 -29.03 2.89 24.37
C LEU A 170 -28.06 1.71 24.26
N TYR A 171 -27.02 1.70 25.10
CA TYR A 171 -26.08 0.58 25.22
C TYR A 171 -25.57 0.48 26.65
N LYS A 172 -25.63 -0.71 27.28
CA LYS A 172 -25.12 -0.99 28.64
C LYS A 172 -25.38 0.16 29.66
N GLY A 173 -26.61 0.67 29.71
CA GLY A 173 -27.03 1.70 30.68
C GLY A 173 -26.69 3.16 30.35
N GLY A 174 -26.10 3.44 29.17
CA GLY A 174 -25.78 4.79 28.70
C GLY A 174 -26.35 5.13 27.32
N CYS A 175 -26.47 6.42 27.02
CA CYS A 175 -26.82 6.89 25.67
C CYS A 175 -25.56 7.33 24.91
N TYR A 176 -25.39 6.79 23.71
CA TYR A 176 -24.20 7.02 22.88
C TYR A 176 -24.58 7.64 21.54
N GLN A 177 -23.70 8.48 21.00
CA GLN A 177 -23.88 9.12 19.71
C GLN A 177 -23.00 8.45 18.64
N PRO A 178 -23.50 8.21 17.41
CA PRO A 178 -22.74 7.55 16.33
C PRO A 178 -21.73 8.47 15.61
N GLY A 179 -21.51 9.71 16.09
CA GLY A 179 -20.71 10.72 15.40
C GLY A 179 -19.20 10.55 15.52
N ASP A 180 -18.45 11.16 14.58
CA ASP A 180 -16.99 11.06 14.52
C ASP A 180 -16.30 11.42 15.84
N GLY A 181 -15.40 10.54 16.28
CA GLY A 181 -14.61 10.71 17.50
C GLY A 181 -15.37 10.41 18.80
N LYS A 182 -16.63 10.00 18.72
CA LYS A 182 -17.44 9.54 19.87
C LYS A 182 -17.33 8.02 20.04
N PRO A 183 -17.46 7.51 21.28
CA PRO A 183 -17.46 6.07 21.52
C PRO A 183 -18.60 5.35 20.78
N GLY A 184 -19.77 5.98 20.64
CA GLY A 184 -20.92 5.35 19.98
C GLY A 184 -20.71 5.01 18.50
N GLN A 185 -19.77 5.67 17.81
CA GLN A 185 -19.45 5.38 16.41
C GLN A 185 -18.98 3.94 16.19
N SER A 186 -18.23 3.39 17.14
CA SER A 186 -17.74 2.00 17.07
C SER A 186 -18.81 0.94 17.32
N LEU A 187 -20.01 1.35 17.73
CA LEU A 187 -21.16 0.48 17.99
C LEU A 187 -22.23 0.61 16.92
N CYS A 188 -22.45 1.84 16.46
CA CYS A 188 -23.55 2.20 15.59
C CYS A 188 -23.10 3.27 14.60
N VAL A 189 -23.39 3.06 13.32
CA VAL A 189 -23.10 4.01 12.24
C VAL A 189 -24.21 5.06 12.11
N LEU A 190 -25.48 4.66 12.28
CA LEU A 190 -26.63 5.56 12.19
C LEU A 190 -27.62 5.27 13.32
N ALA A 191 -28.04 6.32 14.02
CA ALA A 191 -29.07 6.24 15.06
C ALA A 191 -30.25 7.15 14.73
N ALA A 192 -31.46 6.68 15.01
CA ALA A 192 -32.68 7.44 14.85
C ALA A 192 -33.69 7.06 15.93
N LYS A 193 -34.42 8.05 16.46
CA LYS A 193 -35.50 7.85 17.45
C LYS A 193 -35.05 7.10 18.72
N GLY A 194 -33.80 7.25 19.14
CA GLY A 194 -33.30 6.59 20.36
C GLY A 194 -32.80 5.18 20.15
N VAL A 195 -32.74 4.69 18.90
CA VAL A 195 -32.25 3.35 18.56
C VAL A 195 -31.19 3.41 17.46
N CYS A 196 -30.31 2.41 17.47
CA CYS A 196 -29.41 2.18 16.36
C CYS A 196 -30.19 1.63 15.16
N THR A 197 -30.01 2.22 14.00
CA THR A 197 -30.63 1.80 12.72
C THR A 197 -29.64 1.16 11.76
N GLN A 198 -28.34 1.35 12.00
CA GLN A 198 -27.27 0.66 11.29
C GLN A 198 -26.13 0.38 12.27
N ALA A 199 -25.91 -0.89 12.61
CA ALA A 199 -24.82 -1.29 13.49
C ALA A 199 -23.46 -1.09 12.80
N ALA A 200 -22.42 -0.87 13.60
CA ALA A 200 -21.04 -0.92 13.14
C ALA A 200 -20.57 -2.38 13.03
N ASP A 201 -19.44 -2.60 12.35
CA ASP A 201 -18.84 -3.93 12.22
C ASP A 201 -18.56 -4.54 13.61
N GLY A 202 -18.87 -5.83 13.76
CA GLY A 202 -18.82 -6.54 15.04
C GLY A 202 -20.02 -6.33 15.95
N TYR A 203 -21.08 -5.66 15.48
CA TYR A 203 -22.34 -5.53 16.20
C TYR A 203 -23.54 -5.83 15.29
N PHE A 204 -24.65 -6.24 15.90
CA PHE A 204 -25.93 -6.38 15.21
C PHE A 204 -27.07 -5.74 16.01
N ILE A 205 -28.16 -5.39 15.31
CA ILE A 205 -29.33 -4.73 15.92
C ILE A 205 -30.37 -5.80 16.30
N PRO A 206 -30.78 -5.91 17.59
CA PRO A 206 -31.91 -6.73 17.99
C PRO A 206 -33.19 -6.28 17.29
N THR A 207 -33.90 -7.21 16.66
CA THR A 207 -35.15 -6.89 15.97
C THR A 207 -36.21 -6.40 16.95
N GLY A 208 -36.80 -5.23 16.67
CA GLY A 208 -37.86 -4.66 17.50
C GLY A 208 -37.38 -3.90 18.74
N ALA A 209 -36.07 -3.62 18.87
CA ALA A 209 -35.56 -2.75 19.92
C ALA A 209 -36.27 -1.39 19.92
N ALA A 210 -36.79 -0.99 21.07
CA ALA A 210 -37.28 0.35 21.33
C ALA A 210 -36.16 1.24 21.90
N ASN A 211 -36.42 2.53 22.05
CA ASN A 211 -35.48 3.48 22.65
C ASN A 211 -35.24 3.29 24.17
N THR A 212 -35.88 2.28 24.76
CA THR A 212 -35.71 1.82 26.14
C THR A 212 -34.95 0.49 26.21
N ASP A 213 -34.69 -0.14 25.07
CA ASP A 213 -33.96 -1.38 24.95
C ASP A 213 -32.53 -1.10 24.47
N GLN A 214 -31.59 -1.98 24.84
CA GLN A 214 -30.24 -1.90 24.31
C GLN A 214 -30.28 -2.14 22.79
N SER A 215 -29.71 -1.18 22.05
CA SER A 215 -29.91 -1.04 20.61
C SER A 215 -28.99 -1.91 19.75
N VAL A 216 -27.87 -2.37 20.31
CA VAL A 216 -26.92 -3.24 19.62
C VAL A 216 -26.39 -4.32 20.55
N VAL A 217 -26.03 -5.45 19.97
CA VAL A 217 -25.40 -6.59 20.65
C VAL A 217 -24.10 -6.90 19.92
N ALA A 218 -23.01 -7.10 20.66
CA ALA A 218 -21.73 -7.47 20.07
C ALA A 218 -21.80 -8.88 19.48
N CYS A 219 -21.10 -9.11 18.38
CA CYS A 219 -21.08 -10.40 17.70
C CYS A 219 -20.52 -11.53 18.57
N ASP A 220 -19.77 -11.22 19.61
CA ASP A 220 -19.19 -12.15 20.58
C ASP A 220 -19.84 -12.11 21.99
N ASP A 221 -20.93 -11.36 22.19
CA ASP A 221 -21.63 -11.30 23.49
C ASP A 221 -22.49 -12.57 23.71
N GLU A 222 -21.88 -13.61 24.28
CA GLU A 222 -22.55 -14.87 24.60
C GLU A 222 -23.63 -14.75 25.68
N ALA A 223 -23.53 -13.73 26.55
CA ALA A 223 -24.54 -13.47 27.57
C ALA A 223 -25.82 -12.92 26.93
N GLY A 224 -25.64 -12.00 25.98
CA GLY A 224 -26.70 -11.43 25.16
C GLY A 224 -27.60 -10.44 25.90
N VAL A 225 -28.67 -10.02 25.22
CA VAL A 225 -29.60 -8.98 25.67
C VAL A 225 -31.04 -9.40 25.44
N ALA A 226 -31.90 -9.24 26.46
CA ALA A 226 -33.33 -9.45 26.32
C ALA A 226 -34.01 -8.24 25.68
N VAL A 227 -34.66 -8.43 24.53
CA VAL A 227 -35.44 -7.41 23.81
C VAL A 227 -36.74 -8.05 23.32
N GLY A 228 -37.88 -7.41 23.60
CA GLY A 228 -39.19 -7.88 23.09
C GLY A 228 -39.56 -9.32 23.50
N GLY A 229 -39.06 -9.81 24.64
CA GLY A 229 -39.29 -11.17 25.13
C GLY A 229 -38.41 -12.26 24.52
N SER A 230 -37.43 -11.90 23.67
CA SER A 230 -36.40 -12.80 23.14
C SER A 230 -35.02 -12.39 23.66
N THR A 231 -34.11 -13.36 23.82
CA THR A 231 -32.71 -13.08 24.19
C THR A 231 -31.81 -13.12 22.96
N TYR A 232 -31.16 -12.01 22.62
CA TYR A 232 -30.26 -11.89 21.47
C TYR A 232 -28.81 -12.11 21.89
N LYS A 233 -28.13 -13.11 21.32
CA LYS A 233 -26.78 -13.53 21.71
C LYS A 233 -25.82 -13.54 20.52
N GLY A 234 -24.56 -13.21 20.79
CA GLY A 234 -23.43 -13.43 19.90
C GLY A 234 -22.86 -14.84 20.02
N ILE A 235 -21.69 -15.05 19.44
CA ILE A 235 -20.94 -16.31 19.37
C ILE A 235 -19.50 -16.04 19.77
N ALA A 236 -18.97 -16.84 20.70
CA ALA A 236 -17.61 -16.71 21.18
C ALA A 236 -16.60 -16.51 20.04
N ASN A 237 -15.77 -15.49 20.14
CA ASN A 237 -14.71 -15.15 19.17
C ASN A 237 -15.21 -14.80 17.76
N CYS A 238 -16.48 -14.44 17.60
CA CYS A 238 -17.02 -13.96 16.34
C CYS A 238 -16.73 -12.47 16.17
N GLN A 239 -15.96 -12.12 15.15
CA GLN A 239 -15.60 -10.74 14.83
C GLN A 239 -16.70 -10.02 14.04
N GLU A 240 -17.35 -10.70 13.11
CA GLU A 240 -18.44 -10.15 12.30
C GLU A 240 -19.58 -11.15 12.23
N CYS A 241 -20.81 -10.65 12.27
CA CYS A 241 -21.99 -11.49 12.29
C CYS A 241 -23.19 -10.80 11.61
N ALA A 242 -24.11 -11.62 11.12
CA ALA A 242 -25.43 -11.20 10.71
C ALA A 242 -26.43 -11.37 11.86
N ALA A 243 -27.41 -10.46 11.92
CA ALA A 243 -28.50 -10.55 12.89
C ALA A 243 -29.31 -11.85 12.65
N PRO A 244 -29.81 -12.50 13.73
CA PRO A 244 -30.64 -13.69 13.60
C PRO A 244 -31.90 -13.43 12.77
N ASP A 245 -32.27 -14.39 11.92
CA ASP A 245 -33.49 -14.30 11.11
C ASP A 245 -34.73 -14.11 11.98
N ALA A 246 -35.55 -13.12 11.60
CA ALA A 246 -36.80 -12.73 12.26
C ALA A 246 -37.95 -13.75 12.05
N ALA A 247 -37.64 -15.03 11.79
CA ALA A 247 -38.65 -16.05 11.57
C ALA A 247 -39.51 -16.25 12.84
N PRO A 248 -40.85 -16.12 12.75
CA PRO A 248 -41.76 -16.37 13.86
C PRO A 248 -41.71 -17.86 14.25
N GLY A 249 -41.38 -18.16 15.50
CA GLY A 249 -41.50 -19.51 16.06
C GLY A 249 -40.21 -20.27 16.39
N ALA A 250 -39.02 -19.68 16.22
CA ALA A 250 -37.75 -20.35 16.55
C ALA A 250 -37.13 -19.82 17.85
N ARG A 251 -37.13 -20.68 18.90
CA ARG A 251 -36.45 -20.64 20.22
C ARG A 251 -36.58 -19.33 21.04
N THR A 252 -36.48 -19.43 22.37
CA THR A 252 -36.43 -18.27 23.29
C THR A 252 -35.16 -17.41 23.10
N ASP A 253 -34.10 -18.02 22.56
CA ASP A 253 -32.82 -17.37 22.29
C ASP A 253 -32.60 -17.22 20.77
N LYS A 254 -32.30 -15.99 20.34
CA LYS A 254 -31.98 -15.57 18.97
C LYS A 254 -30.46 -15.36 18.86
N VAL A 255 -29.76 -16.31 18.25
CA VAL A 255 -28.29 -16.30 18.14
C VAL A 255 -27.86 -15.75 16.78
N ALA A 256 -26.91 -14.82 16.76
CA ALA A 256 -26.36 -14.26 15.53
C ALA A 256 -25.73 -15.33 14.61
N THR A 257 -25.61 -15.03 13.32
CA THR A 257 -24.87 -15.88 12.38
C THR A 257 -23.47 -15.33 12.20
N CYS A 258 -22.46 -16.03 12.68
CA CYS A 258 -21.08 -15.60 12.53
C CYS A 258 -20.65 -15.67 11.06
N THR A 259 -20.12 -14.58 10.54
CA THR A 259 -19.61 -14.47 9.17
C THR A 259 -18.10 -14.39 9.12
N ARG A 260 -17.46 -13.92 10.21
CA ARG A 260 -16.00 -13.88 10.32
C ARG A 260 -15.56 -14.08 11.77
N CYS A 261 -14.59 -14.96 11.97
CA CYS A 261 -13.96 -15.18 13.27
C CYS A 261 -12.80 -14.21 13.48
N VAL A 262 -12.45 -13.96 14.74
CA VAL A 262 -11.23 -13.21 15.08
C VAL A 262 -10.00 -13.98 14.59
N ASP A 263 -9.11 -13.31 13.87
CA ASP A 263 -7.86 -13.92 13.38
C ASP A 263 -6.98 -14.42 14.57
N PRO A 264 -6.39 -15.64 14.48
CA PRO A 264 -6.29 -16.52 13.31
C PRO A 264 -7.35 -17.65 13.23
N LYS A 265 -8.48 -17.54 13.94
CA LYS A 265 -9.49 -18.61 14.08
C LYS A 265 -10.28 -18.88 12.79
N TYR A 266 -10.83 -20.08 12.67
CA TYR A 266 -11.55 -20.55 11.48
C TYR A 266 -13.05 -20.66 11.72
N LEU A 267 -13.87 -20.16 10.79
CA LEU A 267 -15.32 -20.34 10.83
C LEU A 267 -15.72 -21.75 10.38
N LYS A 268 -16.31 -22.54 11.29
CA LYS A 268 -16.84 -23.88 11.04
C LYS A 268 -18.35 -23.90 11.30
N GLY A 269 -19.13 -23.86 10.22
CA GLY A 269 -20.58 -23.67 10.35
C GLY A 269 -20.87 -22.29 10.94
N ASN A 270 -21.38 -22.24 12.17
CA ASN A 270 -21.65 -20.99 12.88
C ASN A 270 -20.68 -20.74 14.05
N GLU A 271 -19.65 -21.58 14.25
CA GLU A 271 -18.74 -21.51 15.39
C GLU A 271 -17.30 -21.19 14.94
N CYS A 272 -16.53 -20.56 15.82
CA CYS A 272 -15.12 -20.23 15.57
C CYS A 272 -14.19 -21.24 16.25
N VAL A 273 -13.40 -21.97 15.45
CA VAL A 273 -12.44 -22.97 15.93
C VAL A 273 -11.00 -22.43 15.88
N GLU A 274 -10.13 -22.91 16.77
CA GLU A 274 -8.83 -22.29 17.04
C GLU A 274 -7.85 -22.28 15.87
N ASN A 275 -7.88 -23.29 14.99
CA ASN A 275 -6.90 -23.44 13.91
C ASN A 275 -7.42 -24.37 12.78
N ALA A 276 -6.60 -24.53 11.74
CA ALA A 276 -6.91 -25.39 10.59
C ALA A 276 -7.19 -26.85 10.98
N ASP A 277 -6.43 -27.41 11.93
CA ASP A 277 -6.60 -28.80 12.37
C ASP A 277 -7.96 -29.01 13.08
N ALA A 278 -8.46 -27.98 13.77
CA ALA A 278 -9.75 -28.01 14.44
C ALA A 278 -10.95 -28.03 13.47
N CYS A 279 -10.73 -27.79 12.16
CA CYS A 279 -11.73 -28.10 11.15
C CYS A 279 -12.08 -29.60 11.15
N GLY A 280 -11.11 -30.47 11.46
CA GLY A 280 -11.31 -31.91 11.58
C GLY A 280 -11.70 -32.60 10.28
N ASP A 281 -11.99 -33.91 10.39
CA ASP A 281 -12.33 -34.76 9.25
C ASP A 281 -13.60 -34.28 8.52
N GLY A 282 -13.58 -34.36 7.19
CA GLY A 282 -14.70 -33.93 6.35
C GLY A 282 -14.80 -32.41 6.14
N TYR A 283 -13.75 -31.67 6.50
CA TYR A 283 -13.63 -30.25 6.22
C TYR A 283 -12.27 -29.91 5.62
N ALA A 284 -12.25 -28.92 4.72
CA ALA A 284 -11.04 -28.29 4.23
C ALA A 284 -10.83 -26.92 4.90
N ALA A 285 -9.70 -26.75 5.56
CA ALA A 285 -9.29 -25.45 6.08
C ALA A 285 -8.83 -24.53 4.94
N LYS A 286 -9.42 -23.35 4.84
CA LYS A 286 -9.05 -22.31 3.87
C LYS A 286 -8.67 -21.04 4.61
N GLU A 287 -7.42 -20.63 4.42
CA GLU A 287 -6.94 -19.31 4.85
C GLU A 287 -7.38 -18.23 3.86
N ASP A 288 -7.89 -17.12 4.40
CA ASP A 288 -8.24 -15.93 3.64
C ASP A 288 -8.09 -14.68 4.53
N SER A 289 -7.07 -13.87 4.27
CA SER A 289 -6.78 -12.67 5.05
C SER A 289 -7.76 -11.52 4.83
N LYS A 290 -8.66 -11.61 3.84
CA LYS A 290 -9.64 -10.57 3.52
C LYS A 290 -11.03 -10.94 4.03
N ASN A 291 -11.46 -12.18 3.79
CA ASN A 291 -12.80 -12.65 4.14
C ASN A 291 -12.85 -13.47 5.44
N GLY A 292 -11.68 -13.77 6.03
CA GLY A 292 -11.53 -14.59 7.22
C GLY A 292 -11.34 -16.07 6.91
N ASN A 293 -10.61 -16.75 7.80
CA ASN A 293 -10.34 -18.17 7.69
C ASN A 293 -11.62 -19.00 7.88
N ARG A 294 -11.78 -20.10 7.12
CA ARG A 294 -12.99 -20.92 7.17
C ARG A 294 -12.74 -22.42 6.96
N CYS A 295 -13.59 -23.23 7.56
CA CYS A 295 -13.68 -24.67 7.33
C CYS A 295 -14.79 -24.93 6.31
N ILE A 296 -14.43 -25.38 5.12
CA ILE A 296 -15.38 -25.72 4.05
C ILE A 296 -15.76 -27.18 4.21
N LYS A 297 -17.06 -27.47 4.37
CA LYS A 297 -17.55 -28.85 4.51
C LYS A 297 -17.43 -29.57 3.17
N CYS A 298 -16.83 -30.77 3.18
CA CYS A 298 -16.47 -31.45 1.93
C CYS A 298 -17.67 -31.89 1.09
N ASP A 299 -18.79 -32.26 1.71
CA ASP A 299 -20.00 -32.77 1.05
C ASP A 299 -21.07 -31.69 0.78
N ASP A 300 -20.74 -30.41 0.97
CA ASP A 300 -21.68 -29.29 0.88
C ASP A 300 -21.49 -28.49 -0.41
N ALA A 301 -22.10 -28.96 -1.49
CA ALA A 301 -21.97 -28.35 -2.81
C ALA A 301 -22.44 -26.88 -2.86
N ASP A 302 -23.40 -26.49 -2.02
CA ASP A 302 -23.93 -25.12 -1.98
C ASP A 302 -22.93 -24.13 -1.36
N ASN A 303 -22.03 -24.62 -0.52
CA ASN A 303 -21.03 -23.81 0.19
C ASN A 303 -19.59 -24.07 -0.26
N GLY A 304 -19.41 -24.56 -1.50
CA GLY A 304 -18.10 -24.76 -2.12
C GLY A 304 -17.47 -26.14 -1.89
N GLY A 305 -18.18 -27.07 -1.28
CA GLY A 305 -17.86 -28.49 -1.23
C GLY A 305 -18.16 -29.21 -2.55
N ILE A 306 -18.03 -30.54 -2.52
CA ILE A 306 -18.29 -31.47 -3.62
C ILE A 306 -19.29 -32.51 -3.14
N ALA A 307 -20.42 -32.66 -3.83
CA ALA A 307 -21.41 -33.68 -3.48
C ALA A 307 -20.78 -35.09 -3.39
N ASP A 308 -21.17 -35.86 -2.36
CA ASP A 308 -20.64 -37.19 -2.03
C ASP A 308 -19.14 -37.23 -1.65
N CYS A 309 -18.47 -36.09 -1.44
CA CYS A 309 -17.08 -36.06 -1.02
C CYS A 309 -16.94 -36.18 0.51
N ALA A 310 -16.22 -37.22 0.95
CA ALA A 310 -15.96 -37.51 2.36
C ALA A 310 -14.77 -36.73 2.92
N GLN A 311 -13.70 -36.56 2.13
CA GLN A 311 -12.48 -35.85 2.52
C GLN A 311 -12.01 -34.96 1.38
N CYS A 312 -11.54 -33.76 1.72
CA CYS A 312 -11.19 -32.76 0.72
C CYS A 312 -10.11 -31.79 1.22
N THR A 313 -9.51 -31.07 0.27
CA THR A 313 -8.51 -30.04 0.52
C THR A 313 -8.91 -28.73 -0.18
N ALA A 314 -8.59 -27.59 0.42
CA ALA A 314 -8.99 -26.30 -0.14
C ALA A 314 -8.17 -25.93 -1.38
N THR A 315 -8.82 -25.34 -2.38
CA THR A 315 -8.15 -24.86 -3.60
C THR A 315 -7.58 -23.46 -3.43
N ALA A 316 -6.57 -23.10 -4.22
CA ALA A 316 -5.85 -21.84 -4.08
C ALA A 316 -6.69 -20.60 -4.47
N SER A 317 -7.65 -20.71 -5.39
CA SER A 317 -8.63 -19.66 -5.72
C SER A 317 -9.74 -20.18 -6.65
N PRO A 318 -10.97 -19.65 -6.56
CA PRO A 318 -12.03 -19.95 -7.52
C PRO A 318 -11.76 -19.26 -8.86
N THR A 319 -11.82 -20.00 -9.96
CA THR A 319 -11.68 -19.45 -11.31
C THR A 319 -13.01 -18.96 -11.90
N ARG A 320 -14.18 -19.36 -11.34
CA ARG A 320 -15.54 -18.91 -11.75
C ARG A 320 -16.56 -19.09 -10.61
N SER A 321 -17.65 -18.31 -10.63
CA SER A 321 -18.80 -18.48 -9.73
C SER A 321 -19.45 -19.85 -9.95
N GLY A 322 -19.67 -20.61 -8.87
CA GLY A 322 -20.29 -21.95 -8.90
C GLY A 322 -19.32 -23.13 -9.08
N ALA A 323 -18.00 -22.91 -9.16
CA ALA A 323 -17.02 -23.99 -9.11
C ALA A 323 -16.74 -24.45 -7.66
N PRO A 324 -16.48 -25.74 -7.43
CA PRO A 324 -16.11 -26.24 -6.09
C PRO A 324 -14.82 -25.54 -5.60
N LEU A 325 -14.82 -25.17 -4.33
CA LEU A 325 -13.70 -24.52 -3.64
C LEU A 325 -12.71 -25.53 -3.04
N VAL A 326 -13.03 -26.81 -3.12
CA VAL A 326 -12.21 -27.91 -2.62
C VAL A 326 -11.90 -28.91 -3.73
N THR A 327 -10.84 -29.69 -3.56
CA THR A 327 -10.62 -30.93 -4.31
C THR A 327 -10.90 -32.13 -3.41
N CYS A 328 -11.58 -33.13 -3.94
CA CYS A 328 -11.91 -34.34 -3.23
C CYS A 328 -10.74 -35.32 -3.21
N SER A 329 -10.44 -35.89 -2.03
CA SER A 329 -9.48 -36.97 -1.87
C SER A 329 -10.13 -38.32 -1.59
N GLN A 330 -11.39 -38.32 -1.12
CA GLN A 330 -12.15 -39.54 -0.84
C GLN A 330 -13.65 -39.29 -1.00
N CYS A 331 -14.37 -40.20 -1.66
CA CYS A 331 -15.83 -40.12 -1.81
C CYS A 331 -16.55 -41.16 -0.93
N ASN A 332 -17.81 -40.88 -0.61
CA ASN A 332 -18.70 -41.77 0.14
C ASN A 332 -19.29 -42.86 -0.77
N GLY A 333 -18.60 -44.00 -0.88
CA GLY A 333 -19.07 -45.16 -1.66
C GLY A 333 -18.96 -45.00 -3.18
N LYS A 334 -18.38 -43.89 -3.65
CA LYS A 334 -18.04 -43.60 -5.06
C LYS A 334 -16.52 -43.50 -5.23
N LYS A 335 -16.05 -43.30 -6.46
CA LYS A 335 -14.66 -43.02 -6.82
C LYS A 335 -14.45 -41.52 -7.03
N VAL A 336 -13.28 -41.01 -6.70
CA VAL A 336 -12.91 -39.61 -6.99
C VAL A 336 -12.66 -39.46 -8.49
N GLN A 337 -13.22 -38.42 -9.11
CA GLN A 337 -13.04 -38.09 -10.52
C GLN A 337 -11.56 -37.84 -10.89
N PRO A 338 -11.16 -38.06 -12.15
CA PRO A 338 -9.79 -37.77 -12.63
C PRO A 338 -9.27 -36.36 -12.32
N ASP A 339 -10.12 -35.34 -12.38
CA ASP A 339 -9.75 -33.96 -12.06
C ASP A 339 -9.86 -33.61 -10.56
N ARG A 340 -10.32 -34.57 -9.74
CA ARG A 340 -10.60 -34.47 -8.30
C ARG A 340 -11.68 -33.46 -7.91
N LYS A 341 -12.52 -33.00 -8.84
CA LYS A 341 -13.58 -32.01 -8.57
C LYS A 341 -14.97 -32.62 -8.40
N GLY A 342 -15.07 -33.95 -8.40
CA GLY A 342 -16.32 -34.66 -8.22
C GLY A 342 -16.14 -36.13 -7.82
N CYS A 343 -17.27 -36.79 -7.64
CA CYS A 343 -17.36 -38.23 -7.35
C CYS A 343 -18.14 -38.94 -8.46
N ILE A 344 -17.69 -40.12 -8.88
CA ILE A 344 -18.27 -40.95 -9.95
C ILE A 344 -18.36 -42.42 -9.52
N ASP A 345 -19.31 -43.18 -10.07
CA ASP A 345 -19.55 -44.57 -9.63
C ASP A 345 -18.42 -45.53 -10.03
N THR A 346 -17.86 -45.34 -11.24
CA THR A 346 -16.80 -46.18 -11.79
C THR A 346 -15.78 -45.32 -12.52
N CYS A 347 -14.51 -45.73 -12.49
CA CYS A 347 -13.48 -45.03 -13.23
C CYS A 347 -13.70 -45.15 -14.76
N PRO A 348 -13.54 -44.05 -15.51
CA PRO A 348 -13.78 -44.00 -16.95
C PRO A 348 -12.72 -44.81 -17.73
N ASP A 349 -12.97 -45.03 -19.02
CA ASP A 349 -11.97 -45.63 -19.92
C ASP A 349 -10.66 -44.83 -19.92
N ASN A 350 -9.54 -45.55 -20.14
CA ASN A 350 -8.17 -44.99 -20.09
C ASN A 350 -7.81 -44.38 -18.72
N SER A 351 -8.38 -44.93 -17.65
CA SER A 351 -7.99 -44.63 -16.27
C SER A 351 -7.88 -45.91 -15.43
N SER A 352 -7.24 -45.80 -14.29
CA SER A 352 -7.12 -46.87 -13.30
C SER A 352 -7.57 -46.40 -11.92
N ASP A 353 -8.18 -47.30 -11.16
CA ASP A 353 -8.53 -47.07 -9.75
C ASP A 353 -7.28 -47.21 -8.87
N ASN A 354 -6.81 -46.08 -8.34
CA ASN A 354 -5.77 -46.02 -7.34
C ASN A 354 -6.40 -45.70 -5.97
N SER A 355 -6.74 -46.74 -5.22
CA SER A 355 -7.27 -46.63 -3.86
C SER A 355 -8.52 -45.75 -3.72
N GLY A 356 -9.43 -45.82 -4.70
CA GLY A 356 -10.66 -45.04 -4.73
C GLY A 356 -10.56 -43.74 -5.54
N VAL A 357 -9.40 -43.43 -6.11
CA VAL A 357 -9.17 -42.28 -7.00
C VAL A 357 -8.97 -42.75 -8.42
N CYS A 358 -9.72 -42.19 -9.37
CA CYS A 358 -9.52 -42.50 -10.78
C CYS A 358 -8.35 -41.69 -11.32
N GLU A 359 -7.29 -42.36 -11.75
CA GLU A 359 -6.11 -41.72 -12.32
C GLU A 359 -6.04 -42.04 -13.82
N CYS A 360 -5.93 -41.03 -14.68
CA CYS A 360 -5.78 -41.26 -16.12
C CYS A 360 -4.49 -42.06 -16.40
N ALA A 361 -4.59 -43.01 -17.32
CA ALA A 361 -3.47 -43.81 -17.78
C ALA A 361 -2.40 -42.93 -18.43
N SER A 362 -1.16 -43.41 -18.47
CA SER A 362 -0.04 -42.69 -19.10
C SER A 362 -0.39 -42.23 -20.52
N GLY A 363 -0.23 -40.94 -20.79
CA GLY A 363 -0.57 -40.31 -22.07
C GLY A 363 -2.03 -39.86 -22.20
N TYR A 364 -2.78 -39.82 -21.09
CA TYR A 364 -4.14 -39.29 -21.00
C TYR A 364 -4.24 -38.27 -19.87
N VAL A 365 -5.09 -37.27 -20.04
CA VAL A 365 -5.41 -36.22 -19.04
C VAL A 365 -6.93 -36.12 -18.83
N PRO A 366 -7.41 -35.59 -17.69
CA PRO A 366 -8.83 -35.36 -17.48
C PRO A 366 -9.42 -34.50 -18.60
N ASP A 367 -10.62 -34.87 -19.06
CA ASP A 367 -11.35 -34.09 -20.05
C ASP A 367 -11.88 -32.76 -19.47
N ALA A 368 -12.47 -31.91 -20.32
CA ALA A 368 -13.00 -30.62 -19.89
C ALA A 368 -14.16 -30.74 -18.88
N ALA A 369 -14.84 -31.89 -18.83
CA ALA A 369 -15.91 -32.16 -17.87
C ALA A 369 -15.37 -32.73 -16.54
N GLY A 370 -14.10 -33.11 -16.48
CA GLY A 370 -13.45 -33.73 -15.32
C GLY A 370 -13.83 -35.19 -15.09
N THR A 371 -14.80 -35.73 -15.83
CA THR A 371 -15.40 -37.05 -15.62
C THR A 371 -14.73 -38.16 -16.42
N GLY A 372 -13.96 -37.82 -17.46
CA GLY A 372 -13.32 -38.75 -18.38
C GLY A 372 -11.83 -38.46 -18.56
N CYS A 373 -11.13 -39.34 -19.27
CA CYS A 373 -9.74 -39.17 -19.66
C CYS A 373 -9.64 -39.10 -21.18
N THR A 374 -9.09 -38.01 -21.71
CA THR A 374 -8.81 -37.84 -23.14
C THR A 374 -7.32 -37.98 -23.40
N GLN A 375 -6.96 -38.49 -24.58
CA GLN A 375 -5.56 -38.62 -24.98
C GLN A 375 -4.90 -37.25 -24.86
N ASP A 376 -3.79 -37.22 -24.15
CA ASP A 376 -3.03 -36.00 -23.95
C ASP A 376 -2.33 -35.63 -25.26
N THR A 377 -3.04 -34.85 -26.08
CA THR A 377 -2.50 -34.21 -27.27
C THR A 377 -1.81 -32.90 -26.92
N ALA A 378 -1.74 -32.52 -25.63
CA ALA A 378 -0.97 -31.37 -25.21
C ALA A 378 0.52 -31.70 -25.33
N PRO A 379 1.31 -30.76 -25.82
CA PRO A 379 2.75 -30.93 -25.92
C PRO A 379 3.34 -31.13 -24.52
N GLN A 380 3.94 -32.29 -24.25
CA GLN A 380 4.70 -32.55 -23.01
C GLN A 380 6.00 -31.74 -23.04
N CYS A 381 5.88 -30.44 -22.78
CA CYS A 381 6.98 -29.49 -22.82
C CYS A 381 8.00 -29.79 -21.72
N LYS A 382 9.29 -29.86 -22.07
CA LYS A 382 10.40 -29.95 -21.11
C LYS A 382 10.76 -28.59 -20.51
N THR A 383 10.36 -27.49 -21.13
CA THR A 383 10.66 -26.12 -20.71
C THR A 383 10.04 -25.82 -19.34
N PRO A 384 10.83 -25.48 -18.31
CA PRO A 384 10.31 -25.26 -16.97
C PRO A 384 9.25 -24.16 -16.90
N GLY A 385 8.09 -24.50 -16.35
CA GLY A 385 6.98 -23.55 -16.19
C GLY A 385 6.23 -23.24 -17.49
N CYS A 386 6.49 -23.99 -18.56
CA CYS A 386 5.77 -23.89 -19.82
C CYS A 386 4.48 -24.72 -19.80
N LYS A 387 3.37 -24.10 -20.21
CA LYS A 387 2.04 -24.72 -20.32
C LYS A 387 1.79 -25.27 -21.72
N ALA A 388 2.23 -24.57 -22.76
CA ALA A 388 2.13 -24.99 -24.16
C ALA A 388 3.41 -24.61 -24.92
N CYS A 389 3.84 -25.46 -25.85
CA CYS A 389 5.05 -25.26 -26.66
C CYS A 389 4.91 -25.84 -28.07
N THR A 390 5.80 -25.41 -28.96
CA THR A 390 6.06 -26.07 -30.25
C THR A 390 7.16 -27.11 -30.09
N ASN A 391 7.13 -28.19 -30.89
CA ASN A 391 8.14 -29.27 -30.92
C ASN A 391 8.45 -29.87 -29.54
N PRO A 392 7.46 -30.54 -28.93
CA PRO A 392 7.52 -30.93 -27.53
C PRO A 392 8.53 -32.03 -27.32
N ALA A 393 9.33 -31.93 -26.26
CA ALA A 393 10.38 -32.87 -25.92
C ALA A 393 11.55 -32.97 -26.92
N GLU A 394 11.60 -32.10 -27.93
CA GLU A 394 12.69 -32.00 -28.92
C GLU A 394 13.68 -30.88 -28.57
N ASP A 395 14.87 -30.89 -29.18
CA ASP A 395 15.94 -29.89 -28.93
C ASP A 395 15.57 -28.46 -29.36
N ASN A 396 14.55 -28.31 -30.23
CA ASN A 396 14.03 -27.05 -30.73
C ASN A 396 12.65 -26.69 -30.13
N GLU A 397 12.37 -27.19 -28.94
CA GLU A 397 11.17 -26.84 -28.18
C GLU A 397 11.14 -25.33 -27.89
N ALA A 398 9.99 -24.69 -28.13
CA ALA A 398 9.78 -23.27 -27.82
C ALA A 398 8.45 -23.07 -27.11
N CYS A 399 8.48 -22.46 -25.92
CA CYS A 399 7.26 -22.19 -25.17
C CYS A 399 6.41 -21.12 -25.85
N THR A 400 5.11 -21.35 -25.92
CA THR A 400 4.11 -20.43 -26.48
C THR A 400 3.15 -19.91 -25.42
N GLU A 401 3.00 -20.61 -24.30
CA GLU A 401 2.19 -20.17 -23.16
C GLU A 401 2.83 -20.64 -21.85
N CYS A 402 2.96 -19.75 -20.87
CA CYS A 402 3.50 -20.09 -19.56
C CYS A 402 2.39 -20.50 -18.57
N ASN A 403 2.78 -21.20 -17.51
CA ASN A 403 1.89 -21.49 -16.38
C ASN A 403 1.36 -20.21 -15.72
N GLU A 404 0.25 -20.33 -14.99
CA GLU A 404 -0.36 -19.21 -14.27
C GLU A 404 0.67 -18.48 -13.39
N ASN A 405 0.63 -17.13 -13.41
CA ASN A 405 1.56 -16.22 -12.73
C ASN A 405 2.98 -16.12 -13.29
N LYS A 406 3.25 -16.65 -14.48
CA LYS A 406 4.51 -16.45 -15.21
C LYS A 406 4.31 -15.60 -16.47
N TYR A 407 5.41 -15.07 -16.98
CA TYR A 407 5.49 -14.27 -18.19
C TYR A 407 6.41 -14.93 -19.22
N LEU A 408 6.00 -14.89 -20.48
CA LEU A 408 6.77 -15.40 -21.61
C LEU A 408 7.85 -14.37 -22.02
N THR A 409 9.11 -14.78 -22.01
CA THR A 409 10.25 -13.95 -22.46
C THR A 409 10.37 -13.91 -23.98
N PRO A 410 11.12 -12.95 -24.55
CA PRO A 410 11.41 -12.92 -25.99
C PRO A 410 12.10 -14.19 -26.53
N THR A 411 12.74 -14.98 -25.67
CA THR A 411 13.38 -16.25 -26.01
C THR A 411 12.49 -17.47 -25.77
N ASN A 412 11.18 -17.28 -25.61
CA ASN A 412 10.19 -18.35 -25.37
C ASN A 412 10.47 -19.16 -24.09
N GLN A 413 10.90 -18.47 -23.04
CA GLN A 413 11.10 -19.02 -21.69
C GLN A 413 10.10 -18.41 -20.71
N CYS A 414 9.89 -19.03 -19.55
CA CYS A 414 8.91 -18.58 -18.56
C CYS A 414 9.57 -18.04 -17.29
N VAL A 415 9.31 -16.78 -16.95
CA VAL A 415 9.84 -16.11 -15.75
C VAL A 415 8.73 -15.56 -14.86
N ASP A 416 8.98 -15.45 -13.54
CA ASP A 416 7.96 -14.95 -12.60
C ASP A 416 7.77 -13.43 -12.69
N THR A 417 8.82 -12.68 -13.05
CA THR A 417 8.77 -11.22 -13.21
C THR A 417 9.66 -10.78 -14.37
N CYS A 418 9.17 -9.85 -15.19
CA CYS A 418 9.91 -9.36 -16.35
C CYS A 418 11.06 -8.41 -16.01
N SER A 419 11.06 -7.80 -14.81
CA SER A 419 12.15 -6.96 -14.33
C SER A 419 13.49 -7.69 -14.22
N LYS A 420 13.49 -9.05 -14.19
CA LYS A 420 14.70 -9.89 -14.28
C LYS A 420 15.44 -9.73 -15.62
N LEU A 421 14.77 -9.22 -16.66
CA LEU A 421 15.34 -8.93 -17.98
C LEU A 421 15.85 -7.48 -18.07
N GLY A 422 15.85 -6.71 -16.98
CA GLY A 422 16.25 -5.30 -16.97
C GLY A 422 15.04 -4.38 -17.13
N ASN A 423 15.01 -3.57 -18.19
CA ASN A 423 13.95 -2.60 -18.48
C ASN A 423 12.65 -3.23 -19.02
N TYR A 424 12.37 -4.50 -18.76
CA TYR A 424 11.19 -5.18 -19.29
C TYR A 424 10.04 -5.17 -18.27
N TYR A 425 8.82 -4.94 -18.76
CA TYR A 425 7.59 -5.00 -17.97
C TYR A 425 6.73 -6.20 -18.39
N GLY A 426 5.91 -6.67 -17.46
CA GLY A 426 4.94 -7.72 -17.72
C GLY A 426 3.67 -7.15 -18.31
N ALA A 427 3.42 -7.40 -19.60
CA ALA A 427 2.22 -6.92 -20.28
C ALA A 427 0.98 -7.74 -19.90
N ASP A 428 -0.21 -7.19 -20.16
CA ASP A 428 -1.50 -7.83 -19.86
C ASP A 428 -1.67 -9.19 -20.56
N ASP A 429 -1.02 -9.38 -21.70
CA ASP A 429 -0.99 -10.62 -22.48
C ASP A 429 -0.02 -11.69 -21.91
N LYS A 430 0.52 -11.48 -20.70
CA LYS A 430 1.48 -12.37 -20.03
C LYS A 430 2.80 -12.55 -20.78
N THR A 431 3.21 -11.54 -21.55
CA THR A 431 4.54 -11.51 -22.17
C THR A 431 5.44 -10.44 -21.53
N CYS A 432 6.76 -10.63 -21.61
CA CYS A 432 7.72 -9.60 -21.24
C CYS A 432 8.02 -8.70 -22.43
N LYS A 433 7.74 -7.41 -22.28
CA LYS A 433 7.98 -6.39 -23.31
C LYS A 433 8.96 -5.35 -22.79
N GLU A 434 9.80 -4.85 -23.69
CA GLU A 434 10.78 -3.83 -23.35
C GLU A 434 10.08 -2.49 -23.09
N CYS A 435 10.46 -1.79 -22.03
CA CYS A 435 10.07 -0.41 -21.77
C CYS A 435 10.92 0.50 -22.66
N THR A 436 10.38 0.85 -23.83
CA THR A 436 11.05 1.69 -24.84
C THR A 436 10.76 3.19 -24.66
N VAL A 437 9.97 3.57 -23.65
CA VAL A 437 9.66 4.98 -23.40
C VAL A 437 10.92 5.70 -22.94
N ALA A 438 11.36 6.69 -23.72
CA ALA A 438 12.56 7.45 -23.43
C ALA A 438 12.47 8.11 -22.05
N ASN A 439 13.57 8.03 -21.28
CA ASN A 439 13.65 8.57 -19.91
C ASN A 439 12.62 7.96 -18.94
N CYS A 440 12.10 6.77 -19.24
CA CYS A 440 11.27 6.03 -18.32
C CYS A 440 12.11 5.08 -17.46
N ALA A 441 11.90 5.11 -16.16
CA ALA A 441 12.51 4.16 -15.22
C ALA A 441 11.71 2.86 -15.15
N GLU A 442 10.38 2.94 -15.18
CA GLU A 442 9.48 1.78 -15.07
C GLU A 442 8.22 1.98 -15.92
N CYS A 443 7.81 0.96 -16.67
CA CYS A 443 6.58 0.96 -17.47
C CYS A 443 5.43 0.21 -16.78
N ASN A 444 4.20 0.70 -16.97
CA ASN A 444 2.96 -0.01 -16.67
C ASN A 444 2.75 -1.21 -17.60
N THR A 445 1.73 -2.03 -17.32
CA THR A 445 1.41 -3.24 -18.12
C THR A 445 0.96 -2.93 -19.56
N ASP A 446 0.54 -1.69 -19.84
CA ASP A 446 0.20 -1.21 -21.19
C ASP A 446 1.39 -0.59 -21.93
N GLY A 447 2.58 -0.57 -21.31
CA GLY A 447 3.79 0.03 -21.84
C GLY A 447 3.90 1.55 -21.70
N SER A 448 2.93 2.21 -21.07
CA SER A 448 3.06 3.62 -20.69
C SER A 448 4.05 3.78 -19.54
N CYS A 449 4.72 4.93 -19.46
CA CYS A 449 5.64 5.15 -18.36
C CYS A 449 4.91 5.33 -17.03
N GLN A 450 5.27 4.51 -16.04
CA GLN A 450 4.81 4.63 -14.66
C GLN A 450 5.62 5.67 -13.90
N THR A 451 6.96 5.56 -14.00
CA THR A 451 7.89 6.40 -13.26
C THR A 451 8.97 6.90 -14.20
N CYS A 452 9.15 8.21 -14.30
CA CYS A 452 10.21 8.81 -15.09
C CYS A 452 11.56 8.80 -14.35
N THR A 453 12.65 8.82 -15.09
CA THR A 453 13.98 9.01 -14.52
C THR A 453 14.10 10.40 -13.88
N THR A 454 15.03 10.55 -12.93
CA THR A 454 15.25 11.85 -12.26
C THR A 454 15.56 12.95 -13.28
N GLY A 455 14.92 14.11 -13.12
CA GLY A 455 14.99 15.22 -14.07
C GLY A 455 13.87 15.19 -15.13
N PHE A 456 12.96 14.21 -15.08
CA PHE A 456 11.79 14.13 -15.95
C PHE A 456 10.51 13.92 -15.14
N TYR A 457 9.37 14.39 -15.66
CA TYR A 457 8.04 14.20 -15.09
C TYR A 457 7.12 13.47 -16.07
N PRO A 458 6.13 12.71 -15.56
CA PRO A 458 5.17 12.02 -16.39
C PRO A 458 4.17 13.01 -17.00
N ASP A 459 4.07 13.01 -18.33
CA ASP A 459 3.04 13.72 -19.08
C ASP A 459 2.26 12.73 -19.94
N VAL A 460 1.09 12.34 -19.44
CA VAL A 460 0.14 11.39 -20.04
C VAL A 460 0.72 9.98 -20.25
N LYS A 461 1.63 9.78 -21.20
CA LYS A 461 2.29 8.49 -21.52
C LYS A 461 3.80 8.61 -21.73
N GLU A 462 4.36 9.81 -21.65
CA GLU A 462 5.77 10.09 -21.93
C GLU A 462 6.43 10.81 -20.76
N CYS A 463 7.77 10.83 -20.75
CA CYS A 463 8.56 11.55 -19.76
C CYS A 463 9.13 12.82 -20.37
N LYS A 464 8.72 13.97 -19.83
CA LYS A 464 9.19 15.29 -20.27
C LYS A 464 10.21 15.85 -19.29
N ALA A 465 11.21 16.54 -19.82
CA ALA A 465 12.26 17.13 -19.00
C ALA A 465 11.67 18.19 -18.04
N CYS A 466 12.20 18.22 -16.83
CA CYS A 466 11.97 19.31 -15.89
C CYS A 466 12.59 20.62 -16.39
N ASP A 467 12.14 21.74 -15.83
CA ASP A 467 12.89 22.98 -15.93
C ASP A 467 14.31 22.78 -15.38
N SER A 468 15.30 23.40 -16.04
CA SER A 468 16.72 23.28 -15.70
C SER A 468 17.08 23.69 -14.26
N SER A 469 16.22 24.47 -13.59
CA SER A 469 16.39 24.85 -12.19
C SER A 469 15.99 23.75 -11.19
N CYS A 470 15.26 22.72 -11.63
CA CYS A 470 14.76 21.64 -10.79
C CYS A 470 15.66 20.39 -10.84
N LYS A 471 15.78 19.66 -9.72
CA LYS A 471 16.34 18.29 -9.70
C LYS A 471 15.27 17.26 -10.05
N SER A 472 14.04 17.47 -9.56
CA SER A 472 12.85 16.72 -9.92
C SER A 472 11.66 17.67 -9.95
N CYS A 473 10.62 17.33 -10.71
CA CYS A 473 9.47 18.19 -10.93
C CYS A 473 8.19 17.37 -11.14
N SER A 474 7.05 18.02 -11.01
CA SER A 474 5.73 17.48 -11.37
C SER A 474 5.15 18.12 -12.64
N GLY A 475 5.96 18.90 -13.37
CA GLY A 475 5.51 19.73 -14.48
C GLY A 475 6.68 20.45 -15.15
N ALA A 476 6.38 21.21 -16.19
CA ALA A 476 7.38 21.79 -17.07
C ALA A 476 8.08 23.04 -16.51
N THR A 477 7.47 23.75 -15.56
CA THR A 477 7.93 25.10 -15.20
C THR A 477 8.82 25.12 -13.95
N ALA A 478 9.51 26.23 -13.74
CA ALA A 478 10.37 26.43 -12.56
C ALA A 478 9.57 26.43 -11.24
N GLU A 479 8.25 26.62 -11.29
CA GLU A 479 7.33 26.53 -10.15
C GLU A 479 6.87 25.10 -9.87
N ASP A 480 7.17 24.16 -10.77
CA ASP A 480 6.78 22.76 -10.65
C ASP A 480 7.86 21.89 -10.00
N CYS A 481 8.93 22.48 -9.45
CA CYS A 481 9.98 21.69 -8.81
C CYS A 481 9.43 20.96 -7.58
N THR A 482 9.69 19.67 -7.49
CA THR A 482 9.40 18.82 -6.33
C THR A 482 10.66 18.52 -5.53
N ALA A 483 11.85 18.71 -6.11
CA ALA A 483 13.13 18.73 -5.39
C ALA A 483 14.12 19.63 -6.12
N CYS A 484 15.05 20.19 -5.36
CA CYS A 484 16.04 21.14 -5.87
C CYS A 484 17.44 20.52 -6.02
N PRO A 485 18.27 21.06 -6.93
CA PRO A 485 19.68 20.71 -6.99
C PRO A 485 20.40 20.98 -5.67
N ALA A 486 21.52 20.27 -5.43
CA ALA A 486 22.32 20.46 -4.21
C ALA A 486 22.71 21.94 -4.03
N GLY A 487 22.58 22.44 -2.81
CA GLY A 487 22.83 23.85 -2.46
C GLY A 487 21.63 24.77 -2.64
N LYS A 488 20.52 24.30 -3.24
CA LYS A 488 19.27 25.06 -3.40
C LYS A 488 18.16 24.48 -2.52
N ALA A 489 17.35 25.34 -1.91
CA ALA A 489 16.21 24.96 -1.10
C ALA A 489 14.89 25.16 -1.86
N LEU A 490 13.95 24.24 -1.66
CA LEU A 490 12.63 24.30 -2.27
C LEU A 490 11.76 25.32 -1.53
N LYS A 491 11.30 26.33 -2.25
CA LYS A 491 10.32 27.31 -1.80
C LYS A 491 8.95 26.92 -2.33
N TYR A 492 8.15 26.34 -1.46
CA TYR A 492 6.83 25.85 -1.82
C TYR A 492 5.87 26.96 -2.28
N GLY A 493 5.09 26.63 -3.31
CA GLY A 493 3.97 27.44 -3.76
C GLY A 493 2.70 27.21 -2.90
N ASN A 494 1.56 27.66 -3.44
CA ASN A 494 0.28 27.64 -2.74
C ASN A 494 -0.28 26.24 -2.48
N ASP A 495 0.11 25.24 -3.28
CA ASP A 495 -0.39 23.86 -3.18
C ASP A 495 0.41 22.99 -2.20
N ASN A 496 1.48 23.53 -1.59
CA ASN A 496 2.34 22.85 -0.63
C ASN A 496 3.01 21.56 -1.10
N ALA A 497 2.96 21.24 -2.40
CA ALA A 497 3.52 20.02 -2.98
C ALA A 497 4.74 20.30 -3.88
N LYS A 498 4.72 21.43 -4.58
CA LYS A 498 5.77 21.87 -5.52
C LYS A 498 6.14 23.32 -5.28
N GLY A 499 7.14 23.82 -5.98
CA GLY A 499 7.53 25.22 -5.90
C GLY A 499 8.79 25.55 -6.69
N THR A 500 9.46 26.62 -6.29
CA THR A 500 10.66 27.14 -6.96
C THR A 500 11.93 26.82 -6.19
N CYS A 501 13.03 26.60 -6.89
CA CYS A 501 14.33 26.39 -6.27
C CYS A 501 15.04 27.73 -6.04
N GLY A 502 15.26 28.07 -4.77
CA GLY A 502 15.99 29.27 -4.36
C GLY A 502 17.31 28.94 -3.67
N GLU A 503 18.05 29.98 -3.27
CA GLU A 503 19.19 29.80 -2.37
C GLU A 503 18.75 29.03 -1.12
N GLY A 504 19.66 28.19 -0.61
CA GLY A 504 19.52 27.60 0.72
C GLY A 504 19.52 28.65 1.83
N CYS A 505 19.64 28.19 3.07
CA CYS A 505 19.71 29.07 4.23
C CYS A 505 20.84 30.10 4.12
N THR A 506 20.51 31.35 4.43
CA THR A 506 21.46 32.45 4.58
C THR A 506 21.34 33.07 5.96
N ILE A 507 22.47 33.47 6.54
CA ILE A 507 22.51 34.13 7.85
C ILE A 507 22.04 35.58 7.69
N GLY A 508 21.15 36.03 8.57
CA GLY A 508 20.63 37.38 8.59
C GLY A 508 20.18 37.80 9.99
N THR A 509 19.63 39.02 10.07
CA THR A 509 19.11 39.58 11.32
C THR A 509 17.65 40.01 11.16
N GLY A 510 16.86 39.87 12.22
CA GLY A 510 15.45 40.25 12.25
C GLY A 510 14.47 39.10 12.03
N SER A 511 13.17 39.42 12.01
CA SER A 511 12.09 38.44 11.90
C SER A 511 12.15 37.67 10.59
N GLY A 512 11.96 36.35 10.65
CA GLY A 512 12.08 35.42 9.53
C GLY A 512 13.52 35.15 9.09
N ALA A 513 14.52 35.84 9.66
CA ALA A 513 15.92 35.64 9.31
C ALA A 513 16.55 34.51 10.14
N CYS A 514 17.42 33.75 9.49
CA CYS A 514 18.14 32.68 10.15
C CYS A 514 19.40 33.19 10.86
N LYS A 515 19.64 32.73 12.08
CA LYS A 515 20.86 32.99 12.86
C LYS A 515 22.00 32.06 12.46
N THR A 516 21.73 30.77 12.32
CA THR A 516 22.73 29.77 11.89
C THR A 516 22.14 28.75 10.92
N CYS A 517 22.94 28.35 9.93
CA CYS A 517 22.55 27.44 8.85
C CYS A 517 23.28 26.09 8.96
N ASP A 518 23.30 25.50 10.16
CA ASP A 518 24.14 24.34 10.49
C ASP A 518 23.50 23.01 10.08
N LEU A 519 22.22 23.02 9.70
CA LEU A 519 21.54 21.85 9.17
C LEU A 519 21.82 21.72 7.68
N THR A 520 22.48 20.65 7.25
CA THR A 520 22.70 20.35 5.83
C THR A 520 22.06 19.01 5.47
N VAL A 521 21.19 19.01 4.46
CA VAL A 521 20.50 17.82 3.95
C VAL A 521 20.67 17.77 2.43
N GLU A 522 21.18 16.66 1.90
CA GLU A 522 21.54 16.50 0.48
C GLU A 522 22.42 17.63 -0.09
N GLY A 523 23.28 18.23 0.74
CA GLY A 523 24.16 19.34 0.35
C GLY A 523 23.49 20.72 0.34
N THR A 524 22.21 20.83 0.71
CA THR A 524 21.51 22.10 0.89
C THR A 524 21.48 22.49 2.37
N ALA A 525 21.86 23.74 2.68
CA ALA A 525 21.79 24.29 4.02
C ALA A 525 20.36 24.77 4.35
N TYR A 526 19.92 24.53 5.58
CA TYR A 526 18.63 24.91 6.14
C TYR A 526 18.84 25.60 7.49
N CYS A 527 17.87 26.40 7.91
CA CYS A 527 17.99 27.11 9.17
C CYS A 527 17.95 26.14 10.36
N SER A 528 18.91 26.28 11.28
CA SER A 528 18.99 25.51 12.53
C SER A 528 18.68 26.37 13.77
N ALA A 529 18.77 27.69 13.66
CA ALA A 529 18.33 28.60 14.72
C ALA A 529 17.90 29.95 14.13
N CYS A 530 16.82 30.53 14.63
CA CYS A 530 16.28 31.81 14.17
C CYS A 530 16.93 33.01 14.85
N SER A 531 16.98 34.14 14.14
CA SER A 531 17.57 35.38 14.66
C SER A 531 16.71 36.03 15.75
N VAL A 532 15.41 35.79 15.75
CA VAL A 532 14.47 36.26 16.76
C VAL A 532 14.16 35.14 17.74
N ASP A 533 14.27 35.41 19.04
CA ASP A 533 14.12 34.40 20.09
C ASP A 533 12.71 33.81 20.21
N THR A 534 11.70 34.45 19.61
CA THR A 534 10.30 33.97 19.58
C THR A 534 9.95 33.16 18.32
N GLU A 535 10.92 32.97 17.42
CA GLU A 535 10.79 32.20 16.18
C GLU A 535 11.61 30.91 16.27
N TYR A 536 11.24 29.90 15.49
CA TYR A 536 12.01 28.67 15.37
C TYR A 536 11.97 28.15 13.92
N PRO A 537 12.93 27.29 13.52
CA PRO A 537 12.92 26.70 12.20
C PRO A 537 11.76 25.70 12.07
N GLN A 538 10.81 26.01 11.20
CA GLN A 538 9.77 25.11 10.76
C GLN A 538 10.08 24.67 9.33
N ASN A 539 10.35 23.38 9.12
CA ASN A 539 10.87 22.86 7.85
C ASN A 539 12.09 23.64 7.32
N GLY A 540 12.95 24.13 8.23
CA GLY A 540 14.18 24.84 7.89
C GLY A 540 14.02 26.33 7.55
N VAL A 541 12.82 26.90 7.72
CA VAL A 541 12.54 28.35 7.57
C VAL A 541 12.06 28.91 8.90
N CYS A 542 12.52 30.11 9.27
CA CYS A 542 12.10 30.74 10.52
C CYS A 542 10.66 31.20 10.48
N ALA A 543 9.88 30.74 11.47
CA ALA A 543 8.49 31.12 11.64
C ALA A 543 8.19 31.42 13.12
N PRO A 544 7.28 32.37 13.40
CA PRO A 544 6.83 32.63 14.77
C PRO A 544 5.96 31.47 15.28
N LYS A 545 5.99 31.24 16.59
CA LYS A 545 5.04 30.30 17.22
C LYS A 545 3.63 30.87 17.18
N THR A 546 2.79 30.36 16.28
CA THR A 546 1.36 30.72 16.24
C THR A 546 0.55 29.81 17.16
N THR A 547 -0.34 30.37 17.98
CA THR A 547 -1.14 29.60 18.96
C THR A 547 -2.20 28.69 18.35
N ARG A 548 -2.52 28.84 17.06
CA ARG A 548 -3.59 28.08 16.39
C ARG A 548 -3.11 26.79 15.71
N THR A 549 -1.84 26.71 15.32
CA THR A 549 -1.23 25.55 14.65
C THR A 549 0.27 25.47 14.95
N ALA A 550 0.64 25.46 16.24
CA ALA A 550 2.04 25.42 16.63
C ALA A 550 2.64 24.04 16.33
N THR A 551 3.69 24.00 15.49
CA THR A 551 4.48 22.78 15.27
C THR A 551 5.53 22.56 16.36
N CYS A 552 5.78 23.59 17.18
CA CYS A 552 6.57 23.53 18.40
C CYS A 552 5.69 23.53 19.66
N SER A 553 5.94 22.58 20.55
CA SER A 553 5.24 22.38 21.81
C SER A 553 5.91 23.06 23.02
N ASP A 554 7.12 23.62 22.88
CA ASP A 554 7.81 24.33 23.97
C ASP A 554 6.98 25.48 24.53
N GLY A 555 6.88 25.66 25.85
CA GLY A 555 6.06 26.71 26.48
C GLY A 555 6.37 28.13 25.96
N SER A 556 7.66 28.45 25.84
CA SER A 556 8.18 29.64 25.18
C SER A 556 9.37 29.26 24.31
N ILE A 557 9.48 29.87 23.14
CA ILE A 557 10.66 29.74 22.29
C ILE A 557 11.77 30.60 22.91
N SER A 558 12.99 30.06 22.94
CA SER A 558 14.17 30.75 23.45
C SER A 558 15.37 30.38 22.60
N GLY A 559 16.21 31.36 22.27
CA GLY A 559 17.41 31.14 21.46
C GLY A 559 17.15 30.82 20.00
N GLY A 560 15.91 31.01 19.52
CA GLY A 560 15.55 30.80 18.13
C GLY A 560 15.35 29.33 17.75
N VAL A 561 15.11 28.41 18.69
CA VAL A 561 15.02 26.96 18.45
C VAL A 561 13.83 26.32 19.16
N CYS A 562 13.39 25.17 18.66
CA CYS A 562 12.39 24.31 19.30
C CYS A 562 13.02 23.02 19.84
N ASN A 563 12.69 22.67 21.08
CA ASN A 563 13.16 21.46 21.75
C ASN A 563 12.16 20.31 21.69
N THR A 564 10.86 20.62 21.66
CA THR A 564 9.78 19.63 21.62
C THR A 564 8.83 19.93 20.47
N CYS A 565 8.75 19.02 19.50
CA CYS A 565 7.84 19.18 18.37
C CYS A 565 6.48 18.53 18.64
N SER A 566 5.43 19.12 18.09
CA SER A 566 4.06 18.60 18.15
C SER A 566 3.94 17.28 17.37
N ALA A 567 2.87 16.52 17.61
CA ALA A 567 2.57 15.29 16.88
C ALA A 567 2.58 15.52 15.35
N GLY A 568 3.14 14.56 14.61
CA GLY A 568 3.36 14.68 13.16
C GLY A 568 4.66 15.40 12.75
N TYR A 569 5.38 16.01 13.70
CA TYR A 569 6.66 16.65 13.47
C TYR A 569 7.77 16.00 14.31
N PHE A 570 8.97 15.87 13.73
CA PHE A 570 10.16 15.42 14.44
C PHE A 570 11.16 16.56 14.61
N ARG A 571 11.97 16.48 15.67
CA ARG A 571 13.03 17.44 15.94
C ARG A 571 14.27 17.10 15.12
N MET A 572 14.84 18.12 14.47
CA MET A 572 16.13 18.00 13.77
C MET A 572 16.91 19.31 13.87
N ASN A 573 18.09 19.29 14.51
CA ASN A 573 19.00 20.43 14.66
C ASN A 573 18.29 21.75 15.06
N GLY A 574 17.41 21.70 16.07
CA GLY A 574 16.76 22.89 16.64
C GLY A 574 15.46 23.33 15.96
N GLY A 575 15.01 22.64 14.92
CA GLY A 575 13.72 22.89 14.27
C GLY A 575 12.74 21.71 14.34
N CYS A 576 11.52 21.94 13.85
CA CYS A 576 10.48 20.91 13.69
C CYS A 576 10.15 20.66 12.22
N TYR A 577 10.18 19.38 11.83
CA TYR A 577 10.11 18.95 10.43
C TYR A 577 9.07 17.85 10.25
N GLU A 578 8.42 17.83 9.08
CA GLU A 578 7.46 16.80 8.69
C GLU A 578 8.00 15.89 7.58
N THR A 579 7.37 14.73 7.39
CA THR A 579 7.83 13.71 6.41
C THR A 579 7.32 13.97 4.98
N THR A 580 6.47 14.96 4.80
CA THR A 580 5.88 15.32 3.49
C THR A 580 6.59 16.49 2.82
N ARG A 581 7.43 17.23 3.55
CA ARG A 581 8.12 18.43 3.04
C ARG A 581 9.63 18.39 3.24
N TYR A 582 10.36 19.00 2.32
CA TYR A 582 11.80 19.20 2.48
C TYR A 582 12.09 20.18 3.62
N PRO A 583 13.17 19.95 4.38
CA PRO A 583 14.10 18.83 4.27
C PRO A 583 13.67 17.54 5.00
N GLY A 584 12.57 17.57 5.76
CA GLY A 584 12.18 16.42 6.60
C GLY A 584 11.85 15.15 5.82
N LYS A 585 11.20 15.28 4.66
CA LYS A 585 10.87 14.19 3.73
C LYS A 585 12.06 13.35 3.28
N SER A 586 13.24 13.95 3.13
CA SER A 586 14.45 13.21 2.74
C SER A 586 15.17 12.55 3.91
N VAL A 587 14.82 12.88 5.14
CA VAL A 587 15.50 12.41 6.37
C VAL A 587 14.66 11.40 7.12
N CYS A 588 13.34 11.56 7.16
CA CYS A 588 12.46 10.75 7.97
C CYS A 588 11.28 10.23 7.17
N THR A 589 10.98 8.94 7.34
CA THR A 589 9.82 8.29 6.71
C THR A 589 8.64 8.16 7.66
N THR A 590 8.90 8.02 8.97
CA THR A 590 7.86 7.87 10.01
C THR A 590 8.22 8.66 11.26
N VAL A 591 7.28 9.48 11.76
CA VAL A 591 7.40 10.23 13.01
C VAL A 591 6.68 9.47 14.12
N ALA A 592 7.26 9.46 15.33
CA ALA A 592 6.61 8.87 16.50
C ALA A 592 5.25 9.55 16.77
N SER A 593 4.25 8.78 17.23
CA SER A 593 2.90 9.30 17.50
C SER A 593 2.88 10.43 18.55
N SER A 594 3.86 10.44 19.45
CA SER A 594 4.07 11.51 20.45
C SER A 594 4.67 12.80 19.87
N GLY A 595 5.10 12.82 18.61
CA GLY A 595 5.91 13.89 18.04
C GLY A 595 7.35 13.88 18.57
N GLY A 596 8.17 14.81 18.07
CA GLY A 596 9.53 15.07 18.55
C GLY A 596 10.62 14.13 18.02
N THR A 597 10.28 12.89 17.66
CA THR A 597 11.28 11.88 17.24
C THR A 597 10.98 11.31 15.86
N CYS A 598 12.02 11.19 15.03
CA CYS A 598 11.96 10.39 13.82
C CYS A 598 12.05 8.90 14.20
N GLN A 599 10.96 8.17 14.06
CA GLN A 599 10.90 6.75 14.40
C GLN A 599 11.62 5.90 13.36
N THR A 600 11.52 6.28 12.08
CA THR A 600 12.18 5.57 10.98
C THR A 600 12.86 6.57 10.07
N ALA A 601 14.19 6.63 10.18
CA ALA A 601 15.01 7.46 9.31
C ALA A 601 15.03 6.90 7.87
N ALA A 602 15.14 7.81 6.90
CA ALA A 602 15.34 7.45 5.51
C ALA A 602 16.74 6.84 5.31
N PRO A 603 16.92 5.93 4.33
CA PRO A 603 18.24 5.37 3.99
C PRO A 603 19.31 6.45 3.83
N GLY A 604 20.45 6.25 4.49
CA GLY A 604 21.57 7.18 4.49
C GLY A 604 21.53 8.23 5.61
N TYR A 605 20.53 8.21 6.49
CA TYR A 605 20.41 9.14 7.62
C TYR A 605 20.08 8.43 8.93
N ASN A 606 20.40 9.11 10.04
CA ASN A 606 19.90 8.81 11.37
C ASN A 606 19.63 10.13 12.11
N VAL A 607 18.64 10.15 13.00
CA VAL A 607 18.32 11.31 13.85
C VAL A 607 18.46 10.90 15.31
N ASN A 608 19.63 11.15 15.89
CA ASN A 608 19.94 10.75 17.26
C ASN A 608 19.71 11.92 18.24
N GLY A 609 18.74 11.78 19.14
CA GLY A 609 18.40 12.84 20.09
C GLY A 609 18.01 14.16 19.43
N GLY A 610 17.45 14.10 18.22
CA GLY A 610 17.09 15.25 17.40
C GLY A 610 18.27 15.93 16.67
N ASN A 611 19.45 15.30 16.63
CA ASN A 611 20.57 15.74 15.80
C ASN A 611 20.66 14.84 14.55
N LEU A 612 20.78 15.47 13.38
CA LEU A 612 20.96 14.74 12.12
C LEU A 612 22.37 14.16 12.03
N VAL A 613 22.43 12.88 11.69
CA VAL A 613 23.64 12.15 11.33
C VAL A 613 23.49 11.67 9.89
N THR A 614 24.39 12.09 9.02
CA THR A 614 24.49 11.56 7.65
C THR A 614 25.39 10.34 7.65
N CYS A 615 24.88 9.22 7.15
CA CYS A 615 25.63 7.97 7.12
C CYS A 615 26.79 8.03 6.10
N PRO A 616 27.84 7.20 6.29
CA PRO A 616 28.95 7.13 5.34
C PRO A 616 28.47 6.59 3.98
N GLY A 617 29.25 6.87 2.92
CA GLY A 617 28.89 6.44 1.56
C GLY A 617 28.63 4.93 1.45
N GLY A 618 27.55 4.56 0.76
CA GLY A 618 27.12 3.16 0.61
C GLY A 618 26.44 2.56 1.84
N CYS A 619 26.19 3.35 2.88
CA CYS A 619 25.51 2.93 4.09
C CYS A 619 24.01 3.27 4.07
N LYS A 620 23.17 2.31 4.46
CA LYS A 620 21.71 2.46 4.57
C LYS A 620 21.31 2.95 5.96
N THR A 621 21.85 2.34 7.01
CA THR A 621 21.55 2.69 8.42
C THR A 621 22.86 2.85 9.16
N CYS A 622 22.98 3.85 10.04
CA CYS A 622 24.20 4.11 10.80
C CYS A 622 23.89 4.58 12.21
N SER A 623 24.80 4.32 13.16
CA SER A 623 24.73 4.88 14.52
C SER A 623 25.49 6.20 14.65
N ALA A 624 26.52 6.40 13.82
CA ALA A 624 27.31 7.61 13.71
C ALA A 624 27.76 7.85 12.25
N ALA A 625 28.32 9.02 11.97
CA ALA A 625 28.74 9.41 10.62
C ALA A 625 29.84 8.50 10.03
N ASP A 626 30.55 7.78 10.87
CA ASP A 626 31.61 6.83 10.54
C ASP A 626 31.27 5.37 10.91
N ALA A 627 30.06 5.11 11.44
CA ALA A 627 29.66 3.82 11.98
C ALA A 627 28.40 3.30 11.28
N CYS A 628 28.59 2.58 10.18
CA CYS A 628 27.50 1.95 9.44
C CYS A 628 26.99 0.69 10.16
N SER A 629 25.68 0.51 10.21
CA SER A 629 24.97 -0.65 10.76
C SER A 629 24.49 -1.58 9.66
N ASP A 630 23.97 -1.05 8.55
CA ASP A 630 23.58 -1.83 7.36
C ASP A 630 24.01 -1.11 6.08
N CYS A 631 24.50 -1.86 5.10
CA CYS A 631 24.86 -1.32 3.79
C CYS A 631 23.65 -1.12 2.88
N ALA A 632 23.76 -0.14 1.99
CA ALA A 632 22.82 0.04 0.89
C ALA A 632 22.95 -1.12 -0.12
N ASP A 633 21.92 -1.32 -0.94
CA ASP A 633 21.96 -2.35 -1.98
C ASP A 633 23.15 -2.12 -2.93
N GLY A 634 23.81 -3.21 -3.31
CA GLY A 634 25.07 -3.15 -4.06
C GLY A 634 26.30 -2.79 -3.21
N TYR A 635 26.18 -2.77 -1.88
CA TYR A 635 27.30 -2.62 -0.95
C TYR A 635 27.28 -3.69 0.15
N VAL A 636 28.45 -3.93 0.76
CA VAL A 636 28.67 -4.97 1.76
C VAL A 636 29.63 -4.53 2.85
N LYS A 637 29.41 -5.01 4.08
CA LYS A 637 30.37 -4.88 5.17
C LYS A 637 31.42 -5.97 5.09
N LEU A 638 32.67 -5.59 4.89
CA LEU A 638 33.80 -6.52 4.92
C LEU A 638 34.29 -6.66 6.36
N ASN A 639 34.37 -7.88 6.90
CA ASN A 639 34.99 -8.18 8.21
C ASN A 639 34.50 -7.31 9.39
N ASN A 640 33.18 -7.10 9.53
CA ASN A 640 32.60 -6.21 10.54
C ASN A 640 33.12 -4.75 10.49
N ALA A 641 33.55 -4.30 9.31
CA ALA A 641 33.94 -2.91 9.11
C ALA A 641 32.78 -1.94 9.41
N GLN A 642 33.16 -0.76 9.87
CA GLN A 642 32.25 0.36 10.12
C GLN A 642 31.86 1.10 8.81
N THR A 643 32.39 0.66 7.67
CA THR A 643 32.14 1.22 6.34
C THR A 643 31.70 0.15 5.35
N CYS A 644 30.99 0.58 4.31
CA CYS A 644 30.45 -0.27 3.27
C CYS A 644 31.32 -0.23 2.01
N SER A 645 31.62 -1.39 1.47
CA SER A 645 32.35 -1.55 0.20
C SER A 645 31.39 -1.88 -0.92
N LYS A 646 31.59 -1.27 -2.10
CA LYS A 646 30.75 -1.57 -3.27
C LYS A 646 30.98 -3.02 -3.71
N CYS A 647 29.90 -3.70 -4.07
CA CYS A 647 29.96 -5.03 -4.67
C CYS A 647 30.72 -4.97 -6.02
N ASP A 648 31.27 -6.12 -6.42
CA ASP A 648 31.81 -6.30 -7.76
C ASP A 648 30.74 -6.01 -8.83
N ALA A 649 31.14 -5.51 -10.00
CA ALA A 649 30.20 -5.14 -11.06
C ALA A 649 29.34 -6.33 -11.55
N SER A 650 29.81 -7.56 -11.35
CA SER A 650 29.05 -8.78 -11.66
C SER A 650 27.97 -9.13 -10.62
N CYS A 651 27.96 -8.46 -9.45
CA CYS A 651 26.99 -8.67 -8.38
C CYS A 651 25.94 -7.56 -8.36
N LEU A 652 24.66 -7.93 -8.26
CA LEU A 652 23.60 -6.99 -7.86
C LEU A 652 23.63 -6.77 -6.34
N THR A 653 23.80 -7.85 -5.59
CA THR A 653 23.99 -7.81 -4.13
C THR A 653 25.10 -8.79 -3.75
N CYS A 654 25.86 -8.46 -2.71
CA CYS A 654 26.98 -9.26 -2.20
C CYS A 654 26.92 -9.32 -0.66
N GLU A 655 27.68 -10.24 -0.04
CA GLU A 655 27.48 -10.57 1.39
C GLU A 655 28.74 -10.61 2.26
N THR A 656 29.72 -11.46 1.97
CA THR A 656 30.92 -11.65 2.80
C THR A 656 32.13 -10.94 2.20
N GLU A 657 32.15 -10.81 0.87
CA GLU A 657 33.13 -10.07 0.09
C GLU A 657 32.45 -9.40 -1.10
N ALA A 658 33.08 -8.38 -1.68
CA ALA A 658 32.55 -7.69 -2.86
C ALA A 658 32.28 -8.65 -4.04
N THR A 659 33.06 -9.71 -4.17
CA THR A 659 32.96 -10.74 -5.22
C THR A 659 32.07 -11.93 -4.84
N LYS A 660 31.60 -12.01 -3.59
CA LYS A 660 30.68 -13.06 -3.12
C LYS A 660 29.25 -12.57 -3.29
N CYS A 661 28.75 -12.69 -4.50
CA CYS A 661 27.42 -12.23 -4.85
C CYS A 661 26.36 -13.12 -4.19
N LYS A 662 25.32 -12.49 -3.64
CA LYS A 662 24.06 -13.16 -3.28
C LYS A 662 23.19 -13.28 -4.54
N VAL A 663 23.03 -12.18 -5.26
CA VAL A 663 22.32 -12.07 -6.54
C VAL A 663 23.27 -11.51 -7.60
N CYS A 664 23.32 -12.13 -8.77
CA CYS A 664 24.12 -11.65 -9.90
C CYS A 664 23.46 -10.44 -10.58
N ALA A 665 24.28 -9.54 -11.10
CA ALA A 665 23.81 -8.48 -11.98
C ALA A 665 23.27 -9.08 -13.30
N SER A 666 22.39 -8.35 -13.99
CA SER A 666 21.88 -8.76 -15.31
C SER A 666 23.04 -9.05 -16.27
N GLY A 667 22.93 -10.13 -17.03
CA GLY A 667 24.00 -10.62 -17.90
C GLY A 667 25.03 -11.51 -17.20
N TYR A 668 24.83 -11.85 -15.92
CA TYR A 668 25.66 -12.79 -15.18
C TYR A 668 24.82 -13.87 -14.49
N TYR A 669 25.38 -15.08 -14.37
CA TYR A 669 24.81 -16.22 -13.65
C TYR A 669 25.75 -16.71 -12.56
N LYS A 670 25.22 -17.59 -11.70
CA LYS A 670 25.95 -18.23 -10.62
C LYS A 670 26.06 -19.73 -10.86
N SER A 671 27.26 -20.28 -10.77
CA SER A 671 27.48 -21.71 -11.06
C SER A 671 27.07 -22.65 -9.92
N THR A 672 26.95 -22.14 -8.70
CA THR A 672 26.63 -22.92 -7.50
C THR A 672 25.47 -22.31 -6.73
N SER A 673 24.59 -23.13 -6.16
CA SER A 673 23.52 -22.68 -5.25
C SER A 673 24.13 -22.19 -3.92
N GLY A 674 23.89 -20.93 -3.54
CA GLY A 674 24.52 -20.28 -2.38
C GLY A 674 25.47 -19.16 -2.79
N SER A 675 25.97 -18.34 -1.87
CA SER A 675 26.78 -17.14 -2.15
C SER A 675 28.11 -17.43 -2.87
N GLY A 676 28.47 -16.63 -3.88
CA GLY A 676 29.59 -16.95 -4.77
C GLY A 676 29.77 -15.96 -5.92
N ALA A 677 30.84 -16.12 -6.68
CA ALA A 677 31.16 -15.26 -7.82
C ALA A 677 30.16 -15.44 -8.97
N CYS A 678 29.88 -14.34 -9.67
CA CYS A 678 29.01 -14.33 -10.84
C CYS A 678 29.84 -14.37 -12.13
N THR A 679 29.40 -15.18 -13.09
CA THR A 679 30.05 -15.38 -14.39
C THR A 679 29.17 -14.79 -15.48
N SER A 680 29.75 -14.14 -16.49
CA SER A 680 28.99 -13.62 -17.65
C SER A 680 28.18 -14.73 -18.31
N CYS A 681 26.96 -14.43 -18.76
CA CYS A 681 26.10 -15.34 -19.52
C CYS A 681 26.76 -15.90 -20.80
N GLU A 682 27.81 -15.26 -21.30
CA GLU A 682 28.57 -15.70 -22.47
C GLU A 682 29.76 -16.60 -22.14
N SER A 683 30.11 -16.72 -20.86
CA SER A 683 31.31 -17.43 -20.39
C SER A 683 30.97 -18.76 -19.72
N ASN A 684 31.84 -19.75 -19.87
CA ASN A 684 31.71 -21.07 -19.25
C ASN A 684 32.23 -21.04 -17.81
N SER A 685 31.57 -21.72 -16.88
CA SER A 685 32.01 -21.85 -15.49
C SER A 685 31.33 -23.01 -14.76
N GLY A 686 32.09 -23.81 -14.02
CA GLY A 686 31.55 -24.81 -13.09
C GLY A 686 30.64 -25.87 -13.73
N GLY A 687 30.91 -26.29 -14.97
CA GLY A 687 30.09 -27.26 -15.71
C GLY A 687 28.95 -26.63 -16.52
N ILE A 688 28.73 -25.32 -16.38
CA ILE A 688 27.77 -24.54 -17.15
C ILE A 688 28.45 -23.90 -18.37
N THR A 689 27.83 -23.98 -19.54
CA THR A 689 28.32 -23.35 -20.77
C THR A 689 27.56 -22.06 -21.08
N GLY A 690 28.29 -20.97 -21.31
CA GLY A 690 27.69 -19.70 -21.70
C GLY A 690 27.09 -19.75 -23.12
N VAL A 691 26.12 -18.86 -23.39
CA VAL A 691 25.50 -18.69 -24.70
C VAL A 691 25.97 -17.35 -25.28
N ARG A 692 26.61 -17.40 -26.45
CA ARG A 692 27.13 -16.19 -27.13
C ARG A 692 25.99 -15.23 -27.45
N GLY A 693 26.16 -13.96 -27.12
CA GLY A 693 25.15 -12.93 -27.35
C GLY A 693 24.02 -12.93 -26.33
N CYS A 694 24.10 -13.70 -25.24
CA CYS A 694 23.07 -13.67 -24.21
C CYS A 694 23.22 -12.45 -23.29
N ALA A 695 22.17 -11.61 -23.23
CA ALA A 695 22.09 -10.41 -22.40
C ALA A 695 21.58 -10.68 -20.98
N SER A 696 20.75 -11.71 -20.80
CA SER A 696 20.22 -12.12 -19.48
C SER A 696 20.00 -13.63 -19.46
N CYS A 697 20.40 -14.31 -18.38
CA CYS A 697 20.33 -15.76 -18.27
C CYS A 697 20.14 -16.26 -16.83
N ALA A 698 19.80 -17.54 -16.72
CA ALA A 698 19.87 -18.30 -15.48
C ALA A 698 20.75 -19.56 -15.64
N PRO A 699 21.33 -20.08 -14.55
CA PRO A 699 22.01 -21.37 -14.59
C PRO A 699 21.01 -22.50 -14.90
N SER A 700 21.47 -23.52 -15.63
CA SER A 700 20.70 -24.74 -15.93
C SER A 700 20.30 -25.49 -14.65
N THR A 701 19.12 -26.13 -14.65
CA THR A 701 18.66 -27.01 -13.56
C THR A 701 19.59 -28.22 -13.45
N GLY A 702 20.39 -28.28 -12.38
CA GLY A 702 21.40 -29.33 -12.17
C GLY A 702 22.86 -28.87 -12.32
N SER A 703 23.12 -27.57 -12.45
CA SER A 703 24.47 -26.97 -12.47
C SER A 703 25.40 -27.53 -13.57
N THR A 704 24.84 -28.11 -14.63
CA THR A 704 25.55 -28.61 -15.82
C THR A 704 24.76 -28.31 -17.09
N GLY A 705 25.46 -28.01 -18.18
CA GLY A 705 24.85 -27.68 -19.49
C GLY A 705 24.77 -26.16 -19.79
N PRO A 706 24.15 -25.76 -20.91
CA PRO A 706 24.10 -24.35 -21.31
C PRO A 706 23.27 -23.50 -20.37
N VAL A 707 23.63 -22.22 -20.22
CA VAL A 707 22.80 -21.24 -19.52
C VAL A 707 21.45 -21.10 -20.22
N LEU A 708 20.39 -20.95 -19.42
CA LEU A 708 19.08 -20.63 -19.94
C LEU A 708 19.02 -19.15 -20.31
N CYS A 709 19.05 -18.83 -21.60
CA CYS A 709 19.06 -17.45 -22.06
C CYS A 709 17.63 -16.87 -22.12
N TYR A 710 17.40 -15.77 -21.41
CA TYR A 710 16.11 -15.05 -21.38
C TYR A 710 16.04 -13.91 -22.39
N LEU A 711 17.19 -13.36 -22.77
CA LEU A 711 17.29 -12.23 -23.68
C LEU A 711 18.58 -12.32 -24.49
N MET A 712 18.49 -12.16 -25.81
CA MET A 712 19.64 -12.02 -26.69
C MET A 712 19.98 -10.54 -26.88
N LYS A 713 21.27 -10.21 -27.02
CA LYS A 713 21.73 -8.89 -27.46
C LYS A 713 21.38 -8.72 -28.94
N ASP A 714 20.92 -7.55 -29.33
CA ASP A 714 20.48 -7.25 -30.71
C ASP A 714 21.44 -7.80 -31.77
N SER A 715 20.90 -8.68 -32.62
CA SER A 715 21.61 -9.30 -33.74
C SER A 715 21.69 -8.34 -34.92
N THR A 716 22.42 -7.22 -34.78
CA THR A 716 22.72 -6.30 -35.90
C THR A 716 24.01 -6.65 -36.63
N THR A 717 24.66 -7.77 -36.29
CA THR A 717 25.84 -8.27 -37.02
C THR A 717 25.54 -9.65 -37.61
N GLY A 718 25.25 -9.66 -38.91
CA GLY A 718 25.12 -10.87 -39.72
C GLY A 718 26.45 -11.62 -39.82
N GLY A 719 26.75 -12.44 -38.83
CA GLY A 719 27.82 -13.43 -38.85
C GLY A 719 27.23 -14.84 -38.89
N ASN A 720 27.51 -15.58 -39.95
CA ASN A 720 27.13 -16.99 -40.07
C ASN A 720 27.94 -17.83 -39.07
N ASP A 721 27.35 -18.18 -37.93
CA ASP A 721 27.90 -19.15 -36.98
C ASP A 721 27.11 -20.48 -37.10
N PRO A 722 27.74 -21.63 -37.38
CA PRO A 722 27.07 -22.89 -37.73
C PRO A 722 26.44 -23.65 -36.54
N ASN A 723 26.26 -23.03 -35.38
CA ASN A 723 25.63 -23.66 -34.19
C ASN A 723 24.27 -23.05 -33.78
N LEU A 724 23.68 -22.16 -34.60
CA LEU A 724 22.28 -21.79 -34.43
C LEU A 724 21.39 -22.73 -35.26
N SER A 725 20.62 -23.59 -34.59
CA SER A 725 19.53 -24.33 -35.22
C SER A 725 18.57 -23.34 -35.87
N SER A 726 18.49 -23.40 -37.21
CA SER A 726 17.80 -22.45 -38.06
C SER A 726 16.28 -22.66 -38.01
N GLY A 727 15.65 -22.33 -36.88
CA GLY A 727 14.21 -22.53 -36.67
C GLY A 727 13.41 -21.32 -36.15
N ALA A 728 14.04 -20.16 -35.88
CA ALA A 728 13.40 -19.08 -35.13
C ALA A 728 13.30 -17.72 -35.87
N ILE A 729 13.11 -17.72 -37.19
CA ILE A 729 12.73 -16.48 -37.91
C ILE A 729 11.58 -16.76 -38.89
N ALA A 730 10.38 -16.93 -38.35
CA ALA A 730 9.14 -16.78 -39.10
C ALA A 730 8.06 -16.26 -38.15
N GLY A 731 7.92 -14.93 -38.07
CA GLY A 731 6.89 -14.34 -37.21
C GLY A 731 6.89 -12.84 -37.00
N ILE A 732 7.85 -12.06 -37.52
CA ILE A 732 7.76 -10.60 -37.42
C ILE A 732 6.91 -10.07 -38.57
N SER A 733 5.60 -9.96 -38.35
CA SER A 733 4.76 -9.06 -39.14
C SER A 733 5.02 -7.63 -38.68
N VAL A 734 5.99 -6.97 -39.30
CA VAL A 734 6.16 -5.52 -39.14
C VAL A 734 5.04 -4.84 -39.92
N ALA A 735 3.97 -4.45 -39.24
CA ALA A 735 3.06 -3.43 -39.76
C ALA A 735 3.76 -2.06 -39.62
N VAL A 736 4.51 -1.66 -40.65
CA VAL A 736 5.01 -0.29 -40.76
C VAL A 736 3.80 0.63 -41.04
N ILE A 737 3.26 1.24 -39.99
CA ILE A 737 2.40 2.43 -40.15
C ILE A 737 3.34 3.60 -40.38
N ALA A 738 3.56 3.95 -41.64
CA ALA A 738 4.18 5.21 -42.01
C ALA A 738 3.20 6.36 -41.70
N VAL A 739 3.32 6.95 -40.50
CA VAL A 739 2.75 8.26 -40.22
C VAL A 739 3.71 9.30 -40.82
N VAL A 740 3.42 9.73 -42.04
CA VAL A 740 3.99 10.98 -42.57
C VAL A 740 3.10 12.10 -42.06
N GLY A 741 3.49 12.69 -40.95
CA GLY A 741 2.98 13.97 -40.45
C GLY A 741 4.09 15.00 -40.57
N ASP A 742 3.92 15.94 -41.50
CA ASP A 742 4.75 17.13 -41.65
C ASP A 742 4.75 17.97 -40.37
N LEU A 743 5.94 18.42 -39.94
CA LEU A 743 6.11 19.53 -39.02
C LEU A 743 7.27 20.40 -39.51
N VAL A 744 6.93 21.67 -39.74
CA VAL A 744 7.78 22.78 -40.15
C VAL A 744 8.25 23.51 -38.89
N ASP A 745 9.58 23.69 -38.78
CA ASP A 745 10.39 24.68 -38.02
C ASP A 745 10.12 24.87 -36.50
N SER A 746 11.09 25.17 -35.62
CA SER A 746 12.40 25.81 -35.78
C SER A 746 13.29 25.64 -34.52
N ASP A 747 14.60 25.68 -34.77
CA ASP A 747 15.71 26.19 -33.96
C ASP A 747 16.38 25.41 -32.79
N ARG A 748 17.60 24.92 -33.12
CA ARG A 748 18.94 25.14 -32.49
C ARG A 748 19.15 24.75 -31.02
N ASN A 749 20.31 24.24 -30.58
CA ASN A 749 21.60 23.85 -31.14
C ASN A 749 22.36 23.21 -29.94
N VAL A 750 22.84 21.97 -30.00
CA VAL A 750 24.12 21.53 -29.39
C VAL A 750 24.56 20.28 -30.13
N GLY A 751 25.72 20.34 -30.78
CA GLY A 751 26.24 19.27 -31.62
C GLY A 751 27.09 18.25 -30.88
N THR A 752 27.49 17.21 -31.62
CA THR A 752 28.85 16.62 -31.61
C THR A 752 28.95 15.64 -32.77
N CYS A 753 29.84 15.94 -33.71
CA CYS A 753 30.28 14.99 -34.73
C CYS A 753 31.22 13.96 -34.12
N ILE A 754 31.03 12.72 -34.55
CA ILE A 754 31.96 11.60 -34.41
C ILE A 754 33.27 11.96 -35.15
N ALA A 755 34.39 11.80 -34.46
CA ALA A 755 35.70 11.82 -35.07
C ALA A 755 35.93 10.49 -35.80
N ASP A 756 36.07 10.56 -37.13
CA ASP A 756 36.73 9.53 -37.91
C ASP A 756 38.11 10.06 -38.32
N ALA A 757 39.10 9.20 -38.19
CA ALA A 757 40.50 9.53 -38.40
C ALA A 757 40.88 9.20 -39.85
N SER A 758 41.16 10.19 -40.69
CA SER A 758 42.32 10.11 -41.60
C SER A 758 42.64 11.44 -42.28
N ASP A 759 43.94 11.74 -42.24
CA ASP A 759 44.74 12.52 -43.19
C ASP A 759 44.65 14.06 -43.29
N ARG A 760 45.73 14.66 -42.76
CA ARG A 760 46.66 15.64 -43.37
C ARG A 760 46.14 16.98 -43.93
N GLU A 761 46.81 18.00 -43.37
CA GLU A 761 47.24 19.28 -43.95
C GLU A 761 46.49 20.58 -43.58
N ARG A 762 47.35 21.54 -43.18
CA ARG A 762 47.11 22.90 -42.69
C ARG A 762 46.43 23.80 -43.73
N CYS A 763 45.54 24.71 -43.30
CA CYS A 763 45.76 26.18 -43.27
C CYS A 763 44.46 27.04 -43.32
N ARG A 764 44.35 27.91 -42.30
CA ARG A 764 43.93 29.36 -42.29
C ARG A 764 42.63 29.87 -42.94
N CYS A 765 41.79 30.42 -42.04
CA CYS A 765 41.19 31.78 -41.96
C CYS A 765 40.53 32.50 -43.18
N ALA A 766 39.27 32.91 -42.99
CA ALA A 766 38.72 34.29 -43.07
C ALA A 766 37.18 34.23 -42.96
N ALA A 767 36.49 34.78 -41.94
CA ALA A 767 36.23 36.18 -41.58
C ALA A 767 35.06 36.85 -42.35
N LEU A 768 34.05 37.26 -41.55
CA LEU A 768 33.25 38.50 -41.61
C LEU A 768 31.98 38.60 -42.51
N SER A 769 30.84 38.66 -41.81
CA SER A 769 29.96 39.84 -41.69
C SER A 769 28.66 39.99 -42.49
N ALA A 770 27.65 40.43 -41.71
CA ALA A 770 26.66 41.49 -41.96
C ALA A 770 25.21 41.10 -42.37
N GLU A 771 24.34 41.24 -41.36
CA GLU A 771 23.07 42.01 -41.28
C GLU A 771 21.96 41.86 -42.33
N VAL A 772 20.73 41.69 -41.80
CA VAL A 772 19.44 41.66 -42.50
C VAL A 772 18.60 42.88 -42.12
N GLY A 773 17.93 43.47 -43.11
CA GLY A 773 16.85 44.44 -42.96
C GLY A 773 15.51 43.91 -43.49
N LEU A 774 14.44 44.24 -42.74
CA LEU A 774 13.03 43.84 -42.85
C LEU A 774 12.26 44.33 -44.10
N ARG A 775 11.17 43.61 -44.49
CA ARG A 775 9.72 44.01 -44.38
C ARG A 775 8.79 43.25 -45.36
N ARG A 776 7.75 42.56 -44.81
CA ARG A 776 6.25 42.57 -45.08
C ARG A 776 5.68 42.83 -46.51
N PRO A 777 4.38 42.51 -46.84
CA PRO A 777 3.31 41.70 -46.19
C PRO A 777 2.28 40.95 -47.13
N SER A 778 1.27 40.30 -46.50
CA SER A 778 -0.17 40.10 -46.86
C SER A 778 -0.67 39.26 -48.06
N VAL A 779 -1.68 38.39 -47.78
CA VAL A 779 -3.06 38.28 -48.37
C VAL A 779 -3.56 36.81 -48.49
N GLN A 780 -4.83 36.59 -48.11
CA GLN A 780 -5.64 35.34 -48.10
C GLN A 780 -5.89 34.70 -49.49
N ILE A 781 -6.31 33.41 -49.53
CA ILE A 781 -7.37 32.85 -50.42
C ILE A 781 -7.79 31.41 -50.00
N ARG A 782 -9.07 31.08 -50.27
CA ARG A 782 -9.76 29.77 -50.15
C ARG A 782 -9.42 28.76 -51.27
N ALA A 783 -9.68 27.49 -50.95
CA ALA A 783 -9.49 26.27 -51.74
C ALA A 783 -10.53 25.99 -52.86
N TYR A 784 -10.15 25.07 -53.76
CA TYR A 784 -11.02 24.13 -54.50
C TYR A 784 -10.26 22.80 -54.75
N ALA A 785 -10.99 21.68 -54.75
CA ALA A 785 -10.50 20.32 -55.02
C ALA A 785 -11.13 19.72 -56.29
N SER A 786 -10.46 18.73 -56.91
CA SER A 786 -11.03 17.82 -57.93
C SER A 786 -10.23 16.50 -58.08
N CYS A 787 -10.95 15.41 -58.39
CA CYS A 787 -10.59 13.97 -58.37
C CYS A 787 -9.88 13.41 -59.63
N ARG A 788 -9.30 12.17 -59.55
CA ARG A 788 -9.54 11.01 -60.49
C ARG A 788 -8.78 9.66 -60.20
N ARG A 789 -9.47 8.55 -60.56
CA ARG A 789 -9.28 7.05 -60.80
C ARG A 789 -7.92 6.46 -61.29
N PRO A 790 -7.62 5.09 -61.32
CA PRO A 790 -8.22 3.94 -62.12
C PRO A 790 -8.20 2.47 -61.48
N ARG A 791 -9.02 1.42 -61.83
CA ARG A 791 -9.10 0.32 -62.89
C ARG A 791 -7.84 -0.58 -63.11
N ASN A 792 -7.80 -1.92 -63.35
CA ASN A 792 -8.70 -3.14 -63.29
C ASN A 792 -7.91 -4.45 -63.68
N GLY A 793 -8.34 -5.67 -63.25
CA GLY A 793 -8.12 -7.04 -63.87
C GLY A 793 -7.38 -8.11 -63.02
N GLY A 794 -7.69 -9.43 -62.91
CA GLY A 794 -8.79 -10.34 -63.30
C GLY A 794 -8.31 -11.82 -63.50
N SER A 795 -8.97 -12.84 -62.89
CA SER A 795 -9.25 -14.26 -63.37
C SER A 795 -9.69 -15.21 -62.21
N ASP A 796 -10.96 -15.63 -62.08
CA ASP A 796 -11.62 -16.95 -62.41
C ASP A 796 -11.37 -18.07 -61.34
N ASP A 797 -12.33 -18.76 -60.69
CA ASP A 797 -13.44 -19.61 -61.19
C ASP A 797 -14.55 -19.98 -60.12
N MET A 798 -15.81 -20.11 -60.60
CA MET A 798 -16.99 -20.96 -60.22
C MET A 798 -17.68 -21.04 -58.81
N ALA A 799 -18.79 -20.28 -58.65
CA ALA A 799 -20.24 -20.60 -58.40
C ALA A 799 -20.77 -21.74 -57.45
N PRO A 800 -22.09 -21.82 -57.11
CA PRO A 800 -23.02 -20.83 -56.50
C PRO A 800 -23.93 -21.45 -55.38
N VAL A 801 -24.65 -20.68 -54.53
CA VAL A 801 -26.04 -20.98 -54.04
C VAL A 801 -26.70 -19.73 -53.38
N SER A 802 -27.79 -19.31 -54.01
CA SER A 802 -29.07 -18.72 -53.54
C SER A 802 -29.21 -17.68 -52.42
N SER A 803 -29.84 -16.58 -52.84
CA SER A 803 -30.55 -15.51 -52.15
C SER A 803 -31.83 -15.91 -51.38
N ASN A 804 -32.12 -15.23 -50.26
CA ASN A 804 -33.39 -14.55 -49.94
C ASN A 804 -33.22 -13.79 -48.59
N LEU A 805 -33.15 -12.45 -48.52
CA LEU A 805 -34.21 -11.43 -48.63
C LEU A 805 -35.11 -11.30 -47.39
N GLN A 806 -34.82 -10.36 -46.47
CA GLN A 806 -35.84 -9.48 -45.87
C GLN A 806 -35.27 -8.26 -45.10
N ARG A 807 -35.57 -7.07 -45.68
CA ARG A 807 -36.01 -5.77 -45.09
C ARG A 807 -35.45 -5.34 -43.72
N ALA A 808 -34.97 -4.10 -43.52
CA ALA A 808 -35.68 -2.86 -43.83
C ALA A 808 -34.75 -1.64 -44.04
N VAL A 809 -35.19 -0.74 -44.92
CA VAL A 809 -34.74 0.64 -45.15
C VAL A 809 -35.87 1.58 -44.75
N CYS A 810 -35.55 2.65 -44.04
CA CYS A 810 -35.99 4.06 -44.21
C CYS A 810 -35.65 4.84 -42.93
N SER A 811 -34.59 5.67 -42.89
CA SER A 811 -34.53 7.09 -43.35
C SER A 811 -35.42 8.03 -42.52
N ALA A 812 -35.08 9.27 -42.17
CA ALA A 812 -33.89 10.13 -42.20
C ALA A 812 -34.30 11.49 -41.60
N SER A 813 -33.41 12.25 -40.95
CA SER A 813 -33.17 13.67 -41.30
C SER A 813 -32.25 14.44 -40.35
N ARG A 814 -31.24 15.06 -40.97
CA ARG A 814 -30.74 16.45 -40.85
C ARG A 814 -30.06 16.88 -39.54
N ARG A 815 -28.75 17.15 -39.57
CA ARG A 815 -28.04 18.41 -39.94
C ARG A 815 -28.17 19.49 -38.85
N GLN A 816 -27.04 19.82 -38.19
CA GLN A 816 -26.17 20.99 -38.46
C GLN A 816 -26.86 22.32 -38.10
N ASP A 817 -26.27 23.31 -37.46
CA ASP A 817 -24.91 23.58 -36.98
C ASP A 817 -24.98 24.92 -36.21
N HIS A 818 -23.92 25.22 -35.44
CA HIS A 818 -23.29 26.54 -35.30
C HIS A 818 -23.75 27.62 -34.26
N PHE A 819 -22.80 27.91 -33.35
CA PHE A 819 -22.06 29.18 -33.17
C PHE A 819 -22.39 30.20 -32.03
N VAL A 820 -21.26 30.66 -31.43
CA VAL A 820 -20.84 31.95 -30.83
C VAL A 820 -20.94 32.17 -29.30
N ASP A 821 -19.78 32.65 -28.83
CA ASP A 821 -19.31 33.26 -27.59
C ASP A 821 -20.16 34.30 -26.83
N ALA A 822 -19.70 34.50 -25.57
CA ALA A 822 -19.59 35.74 -24.78
C ALA A 822 -20.83 36.32 -24.08
N GLU A 823 -20.84 36.21 -22.74
CA GLU A 823 -20.55 37.31 -21.78
C GLU A 823 -19.95 36.75 -20.49
#